data_AF-A0A485L4M0-F1
#
_entry.id   AF-A0A485L4M0-F1
#
_cell.length_a   1.000
_cell.length_b   1.000
_cell.length_c   1.000
_cell.angle_alpha   90.00
_cell.angle_beta   90.00
_cell.angle_gamma   90.00
#
_symmetry.space_group_name_H-M   'P 1'
#
loop_
_entity.id
_entity.type
_entity.pdbx_description
1 polymer ?
#
loop_
_entity_poly.entity_id
_entity_poly.type
_entity_poly.pdbx_seq_one_letter_code
_entity_poly.pdbx_strand_id
1 'polypeptide(L)'
;MRLMTNVSPRYASTDDDASHTAIPMEAAPPAIRVVDAAASFIQRSYTVRFLRTLYMLLTVCVSGVFASAFLVINMFYSIALIVLGPVFGAPWLGVDHELVILGMLLRMEFRRAEFYRTHAEALDKLAGNDTTTTTKLTKREIDALLQEIVQAQNDAVQEQIESGEKIIETKDTMSLSSVVVATVFFCAYCLYFWHDKGHSYGDVNSKYLDGLAIVLPMLLQEEMATGLSQVLLWYKWTPFSVDALIASTFGPIVRRHQFRSFESQINKQCLSVGVGAPDMTGFTAFITSLWTLFFLIQGYIVERLGKDGDARGELPRHAWLINTYWCILYYSGALILFCYLPFVCHISQLKKKDLESVAATCRTYIFLKRMGKTQSYLLRDKQQQEQDILLPSPYDEDAYYMARHLRYQTLMKMTADDAISFALYVVALSTYNFERTNDEPNALPNMQPTTSDRLTLSPLVKKNNPSFWARRIGDHHNATDAFPAFLLRLPKLDGTYVDSTEDHMTLFSMPVMDTYTTHHVTETITLEDVLIERNISNPNEIFNCSIVQNKKIYIAPKCNHLVCVGLEVKLMKKYTVSIFIMADQSADDAASFGLGPVYVAVCETPSVVRLRPTVDSPDTVEFKEVVDEHQLRAFASCTFKFDDKHAQLKFACKDTDETDAGAADEPAL
;
A
#
# COMPACT_ATOMS: atom_id res chain seq x y z
N MET A 1 20.56 -43.61 -41.55
CA MET A 1 20.87 -44.90 -40.89
C MET A 1 20.07 -44.89 -39.57
N ARG A 2 18.78 -45.26 -39.51
CA ARG A 2 18.19 -46.62 -39.33
C ARG A 2 18.89 -47.38 -38.18
N LEU A 3 18.26 -47.86 -37.09
CA LEU A 3 16.87 -48.19 -36.69
C LEU A 3 16.81 -48.16 -35.14
N MET A 4 15.78 -47.57 -34.52
CA MET A 4 14.63 -48.22 -33.80
C MET A 4 14.94 -49.03 -32.53
N THR A 5 14.21 -48.74 -31.44
CA THR A 5 12.95 -49.43 -31.11
C THR A 5 12.08 -48.61 -30.13
N ASN A 6 10.84 -48.37 -30.56
CA ASN A 6 9.66 -47.97 -29.79
C ASN A 6 9.13 -49.14 -28.95
N VAL A 7 8.44 -48.85 -27.83
CA VAL A 7 7.10 -49.41 -27.53
C VAL A 7 6.29 -48.41 -26.68
N SER A 8 5.08 -48.11 -27.15
CA SER A 8 3.92 -47.55 -26.44
C SER A 8 2.81 -48.61 -26.46
N PRO A 9 1.80 -48.54 -25.57
CA PRO A 9 0.42 -48.56 -26.06
C PRO A 9 -0.48 -47.56 -25.30
N ARG A 10 -1.24 -46.66 -25.93
CA ARG A 10 -2.54 -46.79 -26.64
C ARG A 10 -3.76 -47.17 -25.79
N TYR A 11 -4.69 -46.20 -25.79
CA TYR A 11 -6.12 -46.20 -25.51
C TYR A 11 -6.91 -47.44 -25.93
N ALA A 12 -7.97 -47.74 -25.17
CA ALA A 12 -9.21 -48.32 -25.67
C ALA A 12 -10.41 -47.74 -24.90
N SER A 13 -11.32 -47.09 -25.63
CA SER A 13 -12.69 -46.78 -25.21
C SER A 13 -13.63 -47.84 -25.78
N THR A 14 -14.67 -48.22 -25.05
CA THR A 14 -15.94 -48.74 -25.60
C THR A 14 -17.02 -48.57 -24.54
N ASP A 15 -18.13 -47.96 -24.95
CA ASP A 15 -19.40 -47.86 -24.24
C ASP A 15 -20.11 -49.23 -24.16
N ASP A 16 -20.87 -49.47 -23.09
CA ASP A 16 -22.32 -49.77 -23.15
C ASP A 16 -22.90 -50.20 -21.77
N ASP A 17 -24.01 -49.54 -21.42
CA ASP A 17 -25.21 -49.95 -20.69
C ASP A 17 -25.20 -50.54 -19.25
N ALA A 18 -25.83 -49.75 -18.37
CA ALA A 18 -26.92 -50.08 -17.44
C ALA A 18 -26.80 -51.29 -16.48
N SER A 19 -26.71 -51.00 -15.17
CA SER A 19 -27.78 -51.33 -14.20
C SER A 19 -27.34 -51.06 -12.75
N HIS A 20 -28.30 -50.58 -11.95
CA HIS A 20 -28.18 -50.37 -10.52
C HIS A 20 -27.75 -51.63 -9.75
N THR A 21 -26.79 -51.49 -8.84
CA THR A 21 -26.86 -52.15 -7.52
C THR A 21 -25.87 -51.50 -6.55
N ALA A 22 -26.40 -50.91 -5.49
CA ALA A 22 -25.63 -50.45 -4.35
C ALA A 22 -25.07 -51.66 -3.58
N ILE A 23 -23.77 -51.65 -3.29
CA ILE A 23 -23.14 -52.57 -2.32
C ILE A 23 -22.37 -51.69 -1.31
N PRO A 24 -22.59 -51.88 0.00
CA PRO A 24 -22.10 -50.97 1.02
C PRO A 24 -20.62 -51.21 1.37
N MET A 25 -19.88 -50.10 1.39
CA MET A 25 -18.78 -49.74 2.30
C MET A 25 -18.19 -50.87 3.16
N GLU A 26 -17.10 -51.47 2.69
CA GLU A 26 -16.23 -52.33 3.50
C GLU A 26 -15.28 -51.46 4.33
N ALA A 27 -15.29 -51.68 5.64
CA ALA A 27 -14.66 -50.82 6.63
C ALA A 27 -13.13 -50.92 6.62
N ALA A 28 -12.46 -49.76 6.52
CA ALA A 28 -11.02 -49.63 6.73
C ALA A 28 -10.58 -50.17 8.12
N PRO A 29 -9.38 -50.76 8.23
CA PRO A 29 -8.91 -51.43 9.43
C PRO A 29 -8.81 -50.50 10.65
N PRO A 30 -9.02 -51.02 11.88
CA PRO A 30 -9.23 -50.24 13.10
C PRO A 30 -8.04 -49.38 13.55
N ALA A 31 -6.85 -49.56 12.98
CA ALA A 31 -5.66 -48.79 13.35
C ALA A 31 -5.68 -47.32 12.86
N ILE A 32 -6.30 -47.04 11.72
CA ILE A 32 -6.34 -45.68 11.14
C ILE A 32 -7.41 -44.82 11.85
N ARG A 33 -8.53 -45.44 12.24
CA ARG A 33 -9.60 -44.76 13.00
C ARG A 33 -9.18 -44.30 14.39
N VAL A 34 -8.21 -44.95 15.03
CA VAL A 34 -7.73 -44.56 16.37
C VAL A 34 -6.81 -43.33 16.32
N VAL A 35 -6.04 -43.17 15.24
CA VAL A 35 -5.17 -41.99 15.04
C VAL A 35 -6.01 -40.76 14.65
N ASP A 36 -7.00 -40.93 13.78
CA ASP A 36 -7.93 -39.85 13.41
C ASP A 36 -8.90 -39.49 14.55
N ALA A 37 -9.30 -40.46 15.37
CA ALA A 37 -10.08 -40.21 16.59
C ALA A 37 -9.25 -39.51 17.66
N ALA A 38 -7.96 -39.84 17.83
CA ALA A 38 -7.08 -39.14 18.76
C ALA A 38 -6.80 -37.70 18.32
N ALA A 39 -6.56 -37.45 17.03
CA ALA A 39 -6.38 -36.11 16.48
C ALA A 39 -7.65 -35.26 16.63
N SER A 40 -8.83 -35.83 16.35
CA SER A 40 -10.12 -35.12 16.51
C SER A 40 -10.55 -34.95 17.98
N PHE A 41 -10.11 -35.82 18.90
CA PHE A 41 -10.32 -35.68 20.35
C PHE A 41 -9.39 -34.61 20.97
N ILE A 42 -8.13 -34.54 20.52
CA ILE A 42 -7.18 -33.48 20.90
C ILE A 42 -7.68 -32.10 20.41
N GLN A 43 -8.29 -32.04 19.22
CA GLN A 43 -8.85 -30.80 18.65
C GLN A 43 -10.20 -30.38 19.26
N ARG A 44 -10.92 -31.31 19.92
CA ARG A 44 -12.17 -31.05 20.68
C ARG A 44 -11.95 -30.81 22.17
N SER A 45 -10.75 -31.05 22.70
CA SER A 45 -10.48 -30.82 24.12
C SER A 45 -10.57 -29.35 24.47
N TYR A 46 -11.45 -29.01 25.41
CA TYR A 46 -11.59 -27.66 25.98
C TYR A 46 -10.24 -27.13 26.52
N THR A 47 -9.37 -28.02 27.01
CA THR A 47 -8.05 -27.63 27.52
C THR A 47 -7.12 -27.13 26.42
N VAL A 48 -7.13 -27.74 25.23
CA VAL A 48 -6.30 -27.31 24.09
C VAL A 48 -6.80 -25.98 23.53
N ARG A 49 -8.13 -25.78 23.47
CA ARG A 49 -8.72 -24.50 23.08
C ARG A 49 -8.43 -23.41 24.10
N PHE A 50 -8.59 -23.71 25.39
CA PHE A 50 -8.28 -22.77 26.48
C PHE A 50 -6.79 -22.39 26.50
N LEU A 51 -5.89 -23.38 26.38
CA LEU A 51 -4.45 -23.16 26.34
C LEU A 51 -4.07 -22.30 25.13
N ARG A 52 -4.66 -22.58 23.96
CA ARG A 52 -4.49 -21.76 22.75
C ARG A 52 -4.99 -20.32 22.99
N THR A 53 -6.19 -20.13 23.51
CA THR A 53 -6.73 -18.78 23.78
C THR A 53 -5.89 -18.01 24.80
N LEU A 54 -5.48 -18.66 25.89
CA LEU A 54 -4.59 -18.09 26.90
C LEU A 54 -3.25 -17.67 26.31
N TYR A 55 -2.67 -18.54 25.49
CA TYR A 55 -1.41 -18.30 24.80
C TYR A 55 -1.49 -17.13 23.82
N MET A 56 -2.57 -17.06 23.03
CA MET A 56 -2.84 -15.92 22.14
C MET A 56 -2.94 -14.62 22.95
N LEU A 57 -3.67 -14.64 24.06
CA LEU A 57 -3.85 -13.48 24.93
C LEU A 57 -2.51 -13.03 25.54
N LEU A 58 -1.69 -13.96 26.01
CA LEU A 58 -0.38 -13.66 26.61
C LEU A 58 0.59 -13.10 25.55
N THR A 59 0.57 -13.64 24.34
CA THR A 59 1.36 -13.12 23.19
C THR A 59 0.94 -11.70 22.84
N VAL A 60 -0.37 -11.40 22.82
CA VAL A 60 -0.90 -10.06 22.56
C VAL A 60 -0.52 -9.09 23.68
N CYS A 61 -0.64 -9.50 24.95
CA CYS A 61 -0.24 -8.67 26.09
C CYS A 61 1.25 -8.33 26.05
N VAL A 62 2.11 -9.32 25.81
CA VAL A 62 3.56 -9.12 25.70
C VAL A 62 3.91 -8.24 24.51
N SER A 63 3.28 -8.47 23.35
CA SER A 63 3.41 -7.61 22.17
C SER A 63 3.01 -6.16 22.47
N GLY A 64 1.93 -5.93 23.23
CA GLY A 64 1.53 -4.60 23.68
C GLY A 64 2.57 -3.91 24.58
N VAL A 65 3.22 -4.67 25.48
CA VAL A 65 4.30 -4.15 26.33
C VAL A 65 5.51 -3.75 25.47
N PHE A 66 5.96 -4.62 24.57
CA PHE A 66 7.08 -4.31 23.66
C PHE A 66 6.75 -3.13 22.73
N ALA A 67 5.53 -3.05 22.22
CA ALA A 67 5.05 -1.90 21.45
C ALA A 67 5.18 -0.62 22.27
N SER A 68 4.62 -0.61 23.48
CA SER A 68 4.64 0.57 24.36
C SER A 68 6.07 1.02 24.71
N ALA A 69 6.96 0.08 25.00
CA ALA A 69 8.36 0.37 25.28
C ALA A 69 9.06 0.99 24.06
N PHE A 70 8.82 0.44 22.87
CA PHE A 70 9.35 1.00 21.62
C PHE A 70 8.82 2.42 21.38
N LEU A 71 7.54 2.69 21.62
CA LEU A 71 6.98 4.03 21.47
C LEU A 71 7.60 5.05 22.40
N VAL A 72 7.86 4.66 23.65
CA VAL A 72 8.55 5.50 24.62
C VAL A 72 9.97 5.81 24.14
N ILE A 73 10.71 4.81 23.68
CA ILE A 73 12.05 5.00 23.10
C ILE A 73 11.99 5.92 21.88
N ASN A 74 11.05 5.68 20.96
CA ASN A 74 10.88 6.49 19.76
C ASN A 74 10.49 7.94 20.09
N MET A 75 9.65 8.16 21.11
CA MET A 75 9.30 9.48 21.60
C MET A 75 10.55 10.21 22.10
N PHE A 76 11.36 9.58 22.95
CA PHE A 76 12.60 10.18 23.44
C PHE A 76 13.59 10.45 22.32
N TYR A 77 13.74 9.52 21.37
CA TYR A 77 14.59 9.70 20.20
C TYR A 77 14.12 10.86 19.32
N SER A 78 12.81 10.96 19.06
CA SER A 78 12.22 12.04 18.25
C SER A 78 12.39 13.41 18.91
N ILE A 79 12.18 13.50 20.23
CA ILE A 79 12.43 14.73 20.99
C ILE A 79 13.92 15.08 20.97
N ALA A 80 14.80 14.09 21.18
CA ALA A 80 16.24 14.29 21.13
C ALA A 80 16.70 14.80 19.76
N LEU A 81 16.17 14.25 18.65
CA LEU A 81 16.47 14.72 17.30
C LEU A 81 16.07 16.18 17.07
N ILE A 82 14.94 16.62 17.62
CA ILE A 82 14.47 18.02 17.46
C ILE A 82 15.27 18.97 18.33
N VAL A 83 15.54 18.59 19.58
CA VAL A 83 16.27 19.44 20.54
C VAL A 83 17.76 19.52 20.20
N LEU A 84 18.37 18.40 19.82
CA LEU A 84 19.80 18.31 19.53
C LEU A 84 20.13 18.51 18.05
N GLY A 85 19.17 18.35 17.14
CA GLY A 85 19.37 18.57 15.70
C GLY A 85 20.06 19.89 15.36
N PRO A 86 19.64 21.03 15.93
CA PRO A 86 20.30 22.32 15.73
C PRO A 86 21.77 22.35 16.18
N VAL A 87 22.10 21.59 17.24
CA VAL A 87 23.47 21.49 17.77
C VAL A 87 24.35 20.66 16.83
N PHE A 88 23.78 19.71 16.09
CA PHE A 88 24.47 18.85 15.13
C PHE A 88 24.38 19.34 13.68
N GLY A 89 24.02 20.61 13.46
CA GLY A 89 24.06 21.24 12.14
C GLY A 89 22.78 21.10 11.30
N ALA A 90 21.69 20.60 11.87
CA ALA A 90 20.39 20.61 11.19
C ALA A 90 19.77 22.03 11.28
N PRO A 91 19.28 22.62 10.18
CA PRO A 91 18.69 23.96 10.20
C PRO A 91 17.45 23.96 11.12
N TRP A 92 17.32 24.99 11.96
CA TRP A 92 16.14 25.19 12.80
C TRP A 92 15.07 25.92 12.00
N LEU A 93 13.94 25.25 11.77
CA LEU A 93 12.88 25.71 10.87
C LEU A 93 11.75 26.48 11.57
N GLY A 94 11.88 26.70 12.89
CA GLY A 94 10.82 27.30 13.72
C GLY A 94 9.89 26.28 14.36
N VAL A 95 9.17 26.72 15.40
CA VAL A 95 8.41 25.85 16.31
C VAL A 95 7.30 25.06 15.59
N ASP A 96 6.62 25.70 14.64
CA ASP A 96 5.50 25.07 13.92
C ASP A 96 5.97 23.94 13.00
N HIS A 97 7.06 24.16 12.25
CA HIS A 97 7.65 23.13 11.39
C HIS A 97 8.25 21.99 12.21
N GLU A 98 8.94 22.29 13.31
CA GLU A 98 9.51 21.27 14.20
C GLU A 98 8.40 20.42 14.86
N LEU A 99 7.24 21.00 15.18
CA LEU A 99 6.09 20.26 15.71
C LEU A 99 5.46 19.34 14.64
N VAL A 100 5.40 19.79 13.38
CA VAL A 100 4.99 18.95 12.25
C VAL A 100 5.96 17.79 12.03
N ILE A 101 7.28 18.04 12.09
CA ILE A 101 8.35 17.04 12.03
C ILE A 101 8.21 16.04 13.18
N LEU A 102 7.99 16.51 14.42
CA LEU A 102 7.74 15.65 15.59
C LEU A 102 6.56 14.72 15.35
N GLY A 103 5.45 15.25 14.82
CA GLY A 103 4.27 14.46 14.50
C GLY A 103 4.56 13.38 13.46
N MET A 104 5.39 13.65 12.45
CA MET A 104 5.83 12.66 11.45
C MET A 104 6.76 11.61 12.08
N LEU A 105 7.70 12.00 12.92
CA LEU A 105 8.63 11.09 13.62
C LEU A 105 7.91 10.17 14.63
N LEU A 106 6.94 10.70 15.37
CA LEU A 106 6.11 9.91 16.30
C LEU A 106 5.24 8.87 15.57
N ARG A 107 4.87 9.14 14.31
CA ARG A 107 4.21 8.20 13.40
C ARG A 107 5.21 7.28 12.66
N MET A 108 6.50 7.36 12.99
CA MET A 108 7.59 6.59 12.37
C MET A 108 7.75 6.86 10.86
N GLU A 109 7.36 8.05 10.41
CA GLU A 109 7.56 8.51 9.04
C GLU A 109 8.92 9.22 8.91
N PHE A 110 10.03 8.56 9.29
CA PHE A 110 11.36 9.18 9.38
C PHE A 110 11.81 9.88 8.09
N ARG A 111 11.73 9.20 6.93
CA ARG A 111 12.06 9.83 5.64
C ARG A 111 11.14 10.98 5.28
N ARG A 112 9.88 10.94 5.72
CA ARG A 112 8.94 12.04 5.47
C ARG A 112 9.29 13.25 6.32
N ALA A 113 9.69 13.01 7.57
CA ALA A 113 10.18 14.04 8.48
C ALA A 113 11.48 14.66 7.96
N GLU A 114 12.41 13.83 7.45
CA GLU A 114 13.64 14.27 6.81
C GLU A 114 13.35 15.09 5.54
N PHE A 115 12.52 14.57 4.64
CA PHE A 115 12.08 15.28 3.44
C PHE A 115 11.44 16.64 3.77
N TYR A 116 10.53 16.66 4.75
CA TYR A 116 9.89 17.89 5.18
C TYR A 116 10.92 18.85 5.76
N ARG A 117 11.90 18.35 6.53
CA ARG A 117 12.97 19.18 7.08
C ARG A 117 13.87 19.77 5.98
N THR A 118 14.20 19.01 4.94
CA THR A 118 15.06 19.50 3.86
C THR A 118 14.33 20.44 2.90
N HIS A 119 13.01 20.25 2.71
CA HIS A 119 12.23 21.01 1.74
C HIS A 119 11.27 22.04 2.36
N ALA A 120 11.19 22.17 3.69
CA ALA A 120 10.26 23.09 4.34
C ALA A 120 10.47 24.53 3.85
N GLU A 121 11.70 25.05 3.87
CA GLU A 121 11.98 26.41 3.40
C GLU A 121 11.65 26.59 1.92
N ALA A 122 11.92 25.59 1.09
CA ALA A 122 11.58 25.62 -0.33
C ALA A 122 10.07 25.59 -0.56
N LEU A 123 9.34 24.78 0.22
CA LEU A 123 7.88 24.68 0.21
C LEU A 123 7.24 25.98 0.72
N ASP A 124 7.80 26.62 1.74
CA ASP A 124 7.34 27.93 2.23
C ASP A 124 7.60 29.03 1.22
N LYS A 125 8.76 29.03 0.54
CA LYS A 125 9.03 29.96 -0.56
C LYS A 125 8.10 29.73 -1.76
N LEU A 126 7.79 28.48 -2.09
CA LEU A 126 6.84 28.10 -3.15
C LEU A 126 5.40 28.46 -2.78
N ALA A 127 5.03 28.34 -1.51
CA ALA A 127 3.72 28.70 -0.99
C ALA A 127 3.53 30.22 -0.80
N GLY A 128 4.63 30.99 -0.76
CA GLY A 128 4.62 32.43 -0.52
C GLY A 128 4.67 32.83 0.96
N ASN A 129 4.94 31.88 1.86
CA ASN A 129 4.96 32.07 3.32
C ASN A 129 6.23 32.78 3.83
N ASP A 130 7.29 32.85 3.03
CA ASP A 130 8.56 33.43 3.45
C ASP A 130 8.49 34.97 3.42
N THR A 131 8.34 35.58 4.60
CA THR A 131 8.30 37.04 4.79
C THR A 131 9.67 37.71 4.67
N THR A 132 10.76 36.93 4.54
CA THR A 132 12.13 37.44 4.68
C THR A 132 12.90 37.60 3.36
N THR A 133 12.48 36.95 2.27
CA THR A 133 13.17 37.07 0.97
C THR A 133 12.32 37.73 -0.10
N THR A 134 12.77 38.92 -0.55
CA THR A 134 12.20 39.71 -1.65
C THR A 134 12.56 39.17 -3.04
N THR A 135 13.30 38.06 -3.12
CA THR A 135 13.70 37.40 -4.36
C THR A 135 12.64 36.41 -4.82
N LYS A 136 11.89 36.79 -5.85
CA LYS A 136 10.96 35.90 -6.56
C LYS A 136 11.75 34.74 -7.19
N LEU A 137 11.38 33.51 -6.85
CA LEU A 137 11.89 32.31 -7.50
C LEU A 137 11.65 32.38 -9.02
N THR A 138 12.64 31.99 -9.80
CA THR A 138 12.50 31.88 -11.26
C THR A 138 11.66 30.65 -11.61
N LYS A 139 10.99 30.65 -12.77
CA LYS A 139 10.17 29.51 -13.23
C LYS A 139 10.96 28.18 -13.25
N ARG A 140 12.24 28.23 -13.62
CA ARG A 140 13.13 27.06 -13.66
C ARG A 140 13.41 26.49 -12.26
N GLU A 141 13.59 27.36 -11.26
CA GLU A 141 13.79 26.94 -9.87
C GLU A 141 12.51 26.33 -9.28
N ILE A 142 11.35 26.90 -9.62
CA ILE A 142 10.03 26.35 -9.24
C ILE A 142 9.87 24.93 -9.80
N ASP A 143 10.14 24.74 -11.10
CA ASP A 143 10.02 23.43 -11.74
C ASP A 143 10.99 22.40 -11.16
N ALA A 144 12.24 22.81 -10.89
CA ALA A 144 13.23 21.94 -10.27
C ALA A 144 12.81 21.48 -8.87
N LEU A 145 12.33 22.41 -8.03
CA LEU A 145 11.85 22.11 -6.69
C LEU A 145 10.59 21.21 -6.72
N LEU A 146 9.63 21.50 -7.59
CA LEU A 146 8.45 20.65 -7.76
C LEU A 146 8.81 19.24 -8.22
N GLN A 147 9.78 19.13 -9.14
CA GLN A 147 10.29 17.84 -9.61
C GLN A 147 10.96 17.05 -8.48
N GLU A 148 11.75 17.71 -7.62
CA GLU A 148 12.38 17.10 -6.45
C GLU A 148 11.33 16.62 -5.43
N ILE A 149 10.32 17.45 -5.16
CA ILE A 149 9.19 17.10 -4.28
C ILE A 149 8.47 15.85 -4.81
N VAL A 150 8.13 15.82 -6.10
CA VAL A 150 7.45 14.68 -6.73
C VAL A 150 8.29 13.41 -6.64
N GLN A 151 9.59 13.51 -6.96
CA GLN A 151 10.52 12.38 -6.92
C GLN A 151 10.59 11.80 -5.50
N ALA A 152 10.79 12.64 -4.50
CA ALA A 152 10.89 12.21 -3.11
C ALA A 152 9.58 11.59 -2.60
N GLN A 153 8.41 12.10 -3.01
CA GLN A 153 7.14 11.47 -2.67
C GLN A 153 7.00 10.09 -3.31
N ASN A 154 7.42 9.92 -4.57
CA ASN A 154 7.41 8.63 -5.25
C ASN A 154 8.35 7.64 -4.55
N ASP A 155 9.59 8.04 -4.28
CA ASP A 155 10.61 7.22 -3.62
C ASP A 155 10.15 6.78 -2.21
N ALA A 156 9.53 7.69 -1.46
CA ALA A 156 9.00 7.40 -0.13
C ALA A 156 7.71 6.56 -0.13
N VAL A 157 7.04 6.40 -1.28
CA VAL A 157 5.94 5.43 -1.44
C VAL A 157 6.50 4.08 -1.87
N GLN A 158 7.42 4.07 -2.82
CA GLN A 158 8.11 2.87 -3.29
C GLN A 158 8.78 2.11 -2.14
N GLU A 159 9.56 2.80 -1.31
CA GLU A 159 10.22 2.18 -0.14
C GLU A 159 9.21 1.55 0.83
N GLN A 160 8.04 2.19 1.05
CA GLN A 160 7.02 1.64 1.94
C GLN A 160 6.45 0.32 1.42
N ILE A 161 6.38 0.16 0.10
CA ILE A 161 5.89 -1.06 -0.53
C ILE A 161 6.98 -2.13 -0.52
N GLU A 162 8.20 -1.78 -0.95
CA GLU A 162 9.35 -2.70 -0.95
C GLU A 162 9.64 -3.26 0.45
N SER A 163 9.55 -2.41 1.48
CA SER A 163 9.72 -2.86 2.86
C SER A 163 8.60 -3.83 3.30
N GLY A 164 7.37 -3.59 2.85
CA GLY A 164 6.24 -4.50 3.10
C GLY A 164 6.40 -5.84 2.39
N GLU A 165 6.83 -5.83 1.13
CA GLU A 165 7.13 -7.03 0.35
C GLU A 165 8.22 -7.87 1.00
N LYS A 166 9.35 -7.25 1.39
CA LYS A 166 10.43 -7.94 2.09
C LYS A 166 9.97 -8.62 3.37
N ILE A 167 9.09 -7.97 4.15
CA ILE A 167 8.58 -8.55 5.40
C ILE A 167 7.66 -9.74 5.13
N ILE A 168 6.86 -9.68 4.06
CA ILE A 168 6.02 -10.81 3.65
C ILE A 168 6.89 -11.97 3.17
N GLU A 169 7.88 -11.70 2.31
CA GLU A 169 8.82 -12.73 1.85
C GLU A 169 9.56 -13.38 3.03
N THR A 170 10.08 -12.58 3.95
CA THR A 170 10.78 -13.10 5.13
C THR A 170 9.83 -13.96 5.97
N LYS A 171 8.60 -13.49 6.21
CA LYS A 171 7.57 -14.25 6.93
C LYS A 171 7.21 -15.58 6.25
N ASP A 172 7.13 -15.61 4.93
CA ASP A 172 6.82 -16.82 4.16
C ASP A 172 7.98 -17.84 4.20
N THR A 173 9.22 -17.38 4.39
CA THR A 173 10.40 -18.25 4.57
C THR A 173 10.63 -18.73 6.00
N MET A 174 9.98 -18.10 7.00
CA MET A 174 10.17 -18.44 8.41
C MET A 174 9.56 -19.78 8.79
N SER A 175 10.29 -20.55 9.59
CA SER A 175 9.82 -21.81 10.15
C SER A 175 9.50 -21.66 11.63
N LEU A 176 8.33 -22.15 12.06
CA LEU A 176 7.97 -22.26 13.47
C LEU A 176 8.97 -23.11 14.29
N SER A 177 9.78 -23.96 13.62
CA SER A 177 10.71 -24.87 14.27
C SER A 177 11.78 -24.15 15.12
N SER A 178 12.27 -22.99 14.68
CA SER A 178 13.27 -22.20 15.42
C SER A 178 12.75 -21.80 16.80
N VAL A 179 11.52 -21.27 16.86
CA VAL A 179 10.88 -20.82 18.09
C VAL A 179 10.55 -21.97 19.03
N VAL A 180 10.11 -23.10 18.47
CA VAL A 180 9.85 -24.32 19.25
C VAL A 180 11.14 -24.86 19.86
N VAL A 181 12.23 -24.93 19.09
CA VAL A 181 13.54 -25.38 19.59
C VAL A 181 14.05 -24.45 20.69
N ALA A 182 13.97 -23.13 20.50
CA ALA A 182 14.33 -22.14 21.52
C ALA A 182 13.50 -22.31 22.82
N THR A 183 12.20 -22.58 22.68
CA THR A 183 11.31 -22.84 23.82
C THR A 183 11.72 -24.11 24.57
N VAL A 184 12.07 -25.19 23.86
CA VAL A 184 12.53 -26.45 24.47
C VAL A 184 13.82 -26.23 25.26
N PHE A 185 14.81 -25.52 24.69
CA PHE A 185 16.06 -25.20 25.40
C PHE A 185 15.81 -24.36 26.66
N PHE A 186 14.94 -23.35 26.57
CA PHE A 186 14.59 -22.51 27.71
C PHE A 186 13.83 -23.30 28.80
N CYS A 187 12.85 -24.11 28.42
CA CYS A 187 12.12 -24.96 29.35
C CYS A 187 13.01 -26.02 30.00
N ALA A 188 13.96 -26.61 29.25
CA ALA A 188 14.92 -27.56 29.80
C ALA A 188 15.80 -26.89 30.87
N TYR A 189 16.24 -25.64 30.63
CA TYR A 189 16.95 -24.86 31.64
C TYR A 189 16.10 -24.60 32.89
N CYS A 190 14.84 -24.18 32.73
CA CYS A 190 13.92 -23.97 33.85
C CYS A 190 13.70 -25.25 34.66
N LEU A 191 13.53 -26.41 33.99
CA LEU A 191 13.37 -27.70 34.65
C LEU A 191 14.63 -28.11 35.42
N TYR A 192 15.82 -27.96 34.82
CA TYR A 192 17.09 -28.19 35.50
C TYR A 192 17.25 -27.31 36.75
N PHE A 193 16.92 -26.02 36.63
CA PHE A 193 16.99 -25.08 37.76
C PHE A 193 15.99 -25.42 38.88
N TRP A 194 14.78 -25.82 38.51
CA TRP A 194 13.69 -26.08 39.47
C TRP A 194 13.81 -27.46 40.13
N HIS A 195 14.01 -28.50 39.34
CA HIS A 195 13.95 -29.90 39.78
C HIS A 195 15.30 -30.39 40.33
N ASP A 196 16.39 -30.13 39.62
CA ASP A 196 17.69 -30.73 39.96
C ASP A 196 18.51 -29.88 40.94
N LYS A 197 18.29 -28.56 40.94
CA LYS A 197 19.03 -27.61 41.78
C LYS A 197 18.22 -26.99 42.91
N GLY A 198 16.90 -27.23 42.98
CA GLY A 198 16.05 -26.84 44.11
C GLY A 198 16.15 -25.36 44.49
N HIS A 199 16.24 -24.47 43.49
CA HIS A 199 16.44 -23.02 43.65
C HIS A 199 17.79 -22.57 44.26
N SER A 200 18.82 -23.42 44.25
CA SER A 200 20.20 -23.00 44.56
C SER A 200 20.84 -22.33 43.34
N TYR A 201 20.85 -21.00 43.31
CA TYR A 201 21.44 -20.18 42.24
C TYR A 201 22.95 -20.42 42.10
N GLY A 202 23.68 -20.50 43.21
CA GLY A 202 25.15 -20.67 43.22
C GLY A 202 25.63 -22.04 42.72
N ASP A 203 24.74 -23.04 42.65
CA ASP A 203 25.05 -24.39 42.17
C ASP A 203 24.73 -24.60 40.69
N VAL A 204 24.22 -23.56 40.01
CA VAL A 204 24.00 -23.54 38.58
C VAL A 204 25.34 -23.37 37.87
N ASN A 205 25.57 -24.15 36.82
CA ASN A 205 26.77 -23.99 36.02
C ASN A 205 26.58 -22.81 35.06
N SER A 206 27.41 -21.77 35.19
CA SER A 206 27.35 -20.54 34.36
C SER A 206 27.44 -20.83 32.86
N LYS A 207 28.09 -21.93 32.47
CA LYS A 207 28.19 -22.37 31.07
C LYS A 207 26.84 -22.64 30.39
N TYR A 208 25.80 -23.02 31.14
CA TYR A 208 24.46 -23.18 30.56
C TYR A 208 23.84 -21.84 30.17
N LEU A 209 24.12 -20.77 30.95
CA LEU A 209 23.68 -19.41 30.65
C LEU A 209 24.45 -18.85 29.45
N ASP A 210 25.76 -19.11 29.35
CA ASP A 210 26.56 -18.74 28.19
C ASP A 210 26.06 -19.42 26.90
N GLY A 211 25.68 -20.70 26.99
CA GLY A 211 25.09 -21.43 25.87
C GLY A 211 23.75 -20.83 25.41
N LEU A 212 22.87 -20.48 26.36
CA LEU A 212 21.60 -19.81 26.06
C LEU A 212 21.80 -18.41 25.48
N ALA A 213 22.83 -17.69 25.93
CA ALA A 213 23.19 -16.36 25.44
C ALA A 213 23.58 -16.35 23.96
N ILE A 214 24.09 -17.46 23.43
CA ILE A 214 24.46 -17.59 22.02
C ILE A 214 23.32 -18.17 21.21
N VAL A 215 22.71 -19.26 21.68
CA VAL A 215 21.74 -20.04 20.90
C VAL A 215 20.42 -19.30 20.74
N LEU A 216 19.88 -18.70 21.80
CA LEU A 216 18.55 -18.06 21.74
C LEU A 216 18.53 -16.84 20.81
N PRO A 217 19.48 -15.89 20.90
CA PRO A 217 19.44 -14.72 20.03
C PRO A 217 19.73 -15.07 18.57
N MET A 218 20.59 -16.06 18.30
CA MET A 218 20.87 -16.54 16.94
C MET A 218 19.64 -17.20 16.29
N LEU A 219 18.86 -17.96 17.05
CA LEU A 219 17.69 -18.68 16.55
C LEU A 219 16.45 -17.81 16.37
N LEU A 220 16.37 -16.66 17.06
CA LEU A 220 15.13 -15.87 17.16
C LEU A 220 15.23 -14.47 16.55
N GLN A 221 16.38 -14.11 15.97
CA GLN A 221 16.62 -12.77 15.44
C GLN A 221 15.64 -12.41 14.31
N GLU A 222 15.35 -13.35 13.41
CA GLU A 222 14.47 -13.09 12.27
C GLU A 222 13.01 -12.94 12.72
N GLU A 223 12.55 -13.84 13.59
CA GLU A 223 11.19 -13.88 14.13
C GLU A 223 10.90 -12.66 15.00
N MET A 224 11.90 -12.20 15.77
CA MET A 224 11.81 -10.98 16.54
C MET A 224 11.74 -9.75 15.64
N ALA A 225 12.55 -9.67 14.58
CA ALA A 225 12.50 -8.58 13.61
C ALA A 225 11.12 -8.49 12.94
N THR A 226 10.60 -9.62 12.46
CA THR A 226 9.28 -9.69 11.82
C THR A 226 8.15 -9.40 12.80
N GLY A 227 8.25 -9.90 14.04
CA GLY A 227 7.30 -9.60 15.11
C GLY A 227 7.25 -8.10 15.42
N LEU A 228 8.41 -7.45 15.52
CA LEU A 228 8.49 -6.00 15.75
C LEU A 228 7.93 -5.22 14.57
N SER A 229 8.34 -5.54 13.34
CA SER A 229 7.81 -4.89 12.14
C SER A 229 6.29 -5.02 12.03
N GLN A 230 5.73 -6.18 12.40
CA GLN A 230 4.28 -6.41 12.45
C GLN A 230 3.56 -5.54 13.48
N VAL A 231 4.12 -5.41 14.68
CA VAL A 231 3.58 -4.54 15.73
C VAL A 231 3.59 -3.07 15.30
N LEU A 232 4.69 -2.62 14.67
CA LEU A 232 4.81 -1.24 14.21
C LEU A 232 3.91 -0.96 13.02
N LEU A 233 3.71 -1.93 12.15
CA LEU A 233 2.71 -1.85 11.08
C LEU A 233 1.29 -1.71 11.65
N TRP A 234 0.93 -2.48 12.69
CA TRP A 234 -0.34 -2.27 13.39
C TRP A 234 -0.42 -0.89 13.98
N TYR A 235 0.62 -0.44 14.67
CA TYR A 235 0.66 0.90 15.25
C TYR A 235 0.47 2.00 14.18
N LYS A 236 1.10 1.88 13.01
CA LYS A 236 1.01 2.85 11.91
C LYS A 236 -0.40 2.97 11.33
N TRP A 237 -1.13 1.86 11.21
CA TRP A 237 -2.43 1.82 10.51
C TRP A 237 -3.63 1.68 11.43
N THR A 238 -3.44 1.36 12.71
CA THR A 238 -4.53 1.35 13.69
C THR A 238 -4.78 2.76 14.23
N PRO A 239 -6.04 3.17 14.41
CA PRO A 239 -6.40 4.52 14.85
C PRO A 239 -6.14 4.78 16.36
N PHE A 240 -5.23 4.04 17.01
CA PHE A 240 -5.02 4.15 18.45
C PHE A 240 -4.02 5.24 18.85
N SER A 241 -4.43 5.97 19.88
CA SER A 241 -3.71 6.87 20.81
C SER A 241 -2.72 7.91 20.31
N VAL A 242 -2.07 7.83 19.15
CA VAL A 242 -1.06 8.84 18.76
C VAL A 242 -1.74 10.14 18.40
N ASP A 243 -2.79 10.10 17.59
CA ASP A 243 -3.55 11.30 17.25
C ASP A 243 -4.31 11.83 18.47
N ALA A 244 -4.71 10.98 19.41
CA ALA A 244 -5.32 11.40 20.67
C ALA A 244 -4.28 11.95 21.67
N LEU A 245 -3.08 11.38 21.73
CA LEU A 245 -1.96 11.83 22.56
C LEU A 245 -1.44 13.15 22.00
N ILE A 246 -1.11 13.22 20.71
CA ILE A 246 -0.73 14.44 19.99
C ILE A 246 -1.84 15.50 20.10
N ALA A 247 -3.12 15.17 19.92
CA ALA A 247 -4.21 16.14 20.11
C ALA A 247 -4.46 16.50 21.59
N SER A 248 -4.10 15.65 22.55
CA SER A 248 -4.19 15.97 23.98
C SER A 248 -3.00 16.80 24.48
N THR A 249 -1.82 16.62 23.88
CA THR A 249 -0.57 17.28 24.26
C THR A 249 -0.33 18.57 23.46
N PHE A 250 -0.82 18.66 22.22
CA PHE A 250 -0.62 19.77 21.28
C PHE A 250 -1.95 20.30 20.69
N GLY A 251 -3.03 20.24 21.48
CA GLY A 251 -4.44 20.34 21.07
C GLY A 251 -4.97 21.53 20.27
N PRO A 252 -4.27 22.67 20.06
CA PRO A 252 -4.78 23.67 19.12
C PRO A 252 -4.36 23.45 17.67
N ILE A 253 -3.25 22.75 17.39
CA ILE A 253 -2.58 22.81 16.08
C ILE A 253 -2.89 21.58 15.21
N VAL A 254 -3.15 20.42 15.82
CA VAL A 254 -3.42 19.17 15.09
C VAL A 254 -4.93 18.93 15.04
N ARG A 255 -5.58 19.38 13.96
CA ARG A 255 -7.00 19.07 13.69
C ARG A 255 -7.24 17.56 13.81
N ARG A 256 -8.17 17.16 14.68
CA ARG A 256 -8.70 15.78 14.77
C ARG A 256 -9.01 15.29 13.35
N HIS A 257 -8.25 14.31 12.87
CA HIS A 257 -8.64 13.56 11.68
C HIS A 257 -9.81 12.67 12.10
N GLN A 258 -11.04 13.08 11.78
CA GLN A 258 -12.15 12.12 11.82
C GLN A 258 -11.85 11.07 10.75
N PHE A 259 -11.42 9.89 11.18
CA PHE A 259 -11.20 8.76 10.29
C PHE A 259 -12.52 8.40 9.62
N ARG A 260 -12.61 8.70 8.31
CA ARG A 260 -13.80 8.43 7.49
C ARG A 260 -13.78 6.96 7.05
N SER A 261 -14.96 6.39 6.81
CA SER A 261 -15.15 4.96 6.48
C SER A 261 -14.24 4.49 5.32
N PHE A 262 -14.09 5.31 4.28
CA PHE A 262 -13.21 5.06 3.12
C PHE A 262 -11.74 4.87 3.52
N GLU A 263 -11.17 5.82 4.27
CA GLU A 263 -9.77 5.78 4.70
C GLU A 263 -9.52 4.61 5.66
N SER A 264 -10.48 4.31 6.55
CA SER A 264 -10.40 3.15 7.45
C SER A 264 -10.32 1.83 6.68
N GLN A 265 -11.10 1.67 5.61
CA GLN A 265 -11.10 0.45 4.80
C GLN A 265 -9.81 0.28 3.98
N ILE A 266 -9.29 1.36 3.40
CA ILE A 266 -8.01 1.31 2.68
C ILE A 266 -6.85 1.10 3.65
N ASN A 267 -6.83 1.75 4.82
CA ASN A 267 -5.82 1.51 5.84
C ASN A 267 -5.80 0.04 6.29
N LYS A 268 -6.96 -0.61 6.43
CA LYS A 268 -7.06 -2.05 6.68
C LYS A 268 -6.50 -2.90 5.53
N GLN A 269 -6.61 -2.43 4.29
CA GLN A 269 -5.99 -3.08 3.13
C GLN A 269 -4.47 -2.90 3.15
N CYS A 270 -3.97 -1.67 3.29
CA CYS A 270 -2.53 -1.37 3.43
C CYS A 270 -1.89 -2.21 4.53
N LEU A 271 -2.59 -2.36 5.66
CA LEU A 271 -2.19 -3.22 6.77
C LEU A 271 -2.06 -4.70 6.35
N SER A 272 -2.99 -5.22 5.56
CA SER A 272 -2.96 -6.62 5.11
C SER A 272 -1.84 -6.94 4.11
N VAL A 273 -1.38 -5.95 3.36
CA VAL A 273 -0.25 -6.07 2.41
C VAL A 273 1.09 -5.68 3.02
N GLY A 274 1.15 -5.39 4.33
CA GLY A 274 2.43 -5.03 4.96
C GLY A 274 2.93 -3.63 4.62
N VAL A 275 2.14 -2.80 3.94
CA VAL A 275 2.62 -1.53 3.37
C VAL A 275 3.11 -0.59 4.46
N GLY A 276 4.38 -0.20 4.39
CA GLY A 276 5.00 0.72 5.32
C GLY A 276 5.42 0.11 6.65
N ALA A 277 5.53 -1.21 6.74
CA ALA A 277 6.19 -1.87 7.85
C ALA A 277 7.71 -1.56 7.81
N PRO A 278 8.31 -1.10 8.92
CA PRO A 278 9.72 -0.70 8.94
C PRO A 278 10.65 -1.91 9.03
N ASP A 279 11.85 -1.80 8.47
CA ASP A 279 12.93 -2.77 8.68
C ASP A 279 13.44 -2.67 10.13
N MET A 280 13.30 -3.77 10.89
CA MET A 280 13.66 -3.86 12.29
C MET A 280 14.91 -4.72 12.53
N THR A 281 15.62 -5.15 11.48
CA THR A 281 16.82 -5.98 11.60
C THR A 281 17.88 -5.36 12.51
N GLY A 282 18.19 -4.07 12.31
CA GLY A 282 19.16 -3.34 13.13
C GLY A 282 18.75 -3.17 14.59
N PHE A 283 17.47 -2.84 14.84
CA PHE A 283 16.96 -2.71 16.21
C PHE A 283 16.89 -4.07 16.92
N THR A 284 16.59 -5.13 16.17
CA THR A 284 16.60 -6.51 16.70
C THR A 284 18.02 -6.94 17.06
N ALA A 285 19.02 -6.60 16.25
CA ALA A 285 20.43 -6.83 16.59
C ALA A 285 20.83 -6.13 17.90
N PHE A 286 20.29 -4.94 18.17
CA PHE A 286 20.49 -4.25 19.45
C PHE A 286 19.81 -5.01 20.61
N ILE A 287 18.56 -5.46 20.44
CA ILE A 287 17.85 -6.26 21.47
C ILE A 287 18.58 -7.57 21.74
N THR A 288 19.00 -8.30 20.70
CA THR A 288 19.72 -9.57 20.85
C THR A 288 21.08 -9.39 21.54
N SER A 289 21.78 -8.29 21.23
CA SER A 289 23.03 -7.92 21.93
C SER A 289 22.79 -7.62 23.41
N LEU A 290 21.73 -6.86 23.74
CA LEU A 290 21.34 -6.58 25.12
C LEU A 290 20.91 -7.86 25.86
N TRP A 291 20.21 -8.75 25.17
CA TRP A 291 19.77 -10.03 25.72
C TRP A 291 20.96 -10.93 26.06
N THR A 292 21.98 -10.96 25.19
CA THR A 292 23.26 -11.65 25.44
C THR A 292 23.94 -11.08 26.68
N LEU A 293 23.99 -9.75 26.82
CA LEU A 293 24.54 -9.09 28.01
C LEU A 293 23.80 -9.48 29.29
N PHE A 294 22.47 -9.59 29.23
CA PHE A 294 21.68 -10.01 30.39
C PHE A 294 22.00 -11.45 30.84
N PHE A 295 22.25 -12.38 29.91
CA PHE A 295 22.69 -13.72 30.27
C PHE A 295 24.09 -13.73 30.90
N LEU A 296 25.02 -12.88 30.44
CA LEU A 296 26.33 -12.70 31.09
C LEU A 296 26.18 -12.17 32.52
N ILE A 297 25.25 -11.24 32.75
CA ILE A 297 24.92 -10.74 34.09
C ILE A 297 24.35 -11.86 34.96
N GLN A 298 23.47 -12.72 34.43
CA GLN A 298 22.98 -13.89 35.16
C GLN A 298 24.11 -14.86 35.51
N GLY A 299 25.04 -15.12 34.59
CA GLY A 299 26.24 -15.94 34.85
C GLY A 299 27.09 -15.35 35.98
N TYR A 300 27.32 -14.04 35.96
CA TYR A 300 28.01 -13.33 37.04
C TYR A 300 27.28 -13.43 38.39
N ILE A 301 25.95 -13.29 38.42
CA ILE A 301 25.14 -13.42 39.64
C ILE A 301 25.32 -14.81 40.25
N VAL A 302 25.21 -15.86 39.42
CA VAL A 302 25.38 -17.26 39.83
C VAL A 302 26.77 -17.50 40.41
N GLU A 303 27.82 -17.05 39.72
CA GLU A 303 29.20 -17.22 40.20
C GLU A 303 29.48 -16.46 41.50
N ARG A 304 28.92 -15.26 41.64
CA ARG A 304 29.07 -14.45 42.85
C ARG A 304 28.38 -15.09 44.05
N LEU A 305 27.15 -15.57 43.89
CA LEU A 305 26.41 -16.26 44.94
C LEU A 305 27.10 -17.56 45.36
N GLY A 306 27.68 -18.30 44.40
CA GLY A 306 28.49 -19.49 44.68
C GLY A 306 29.79 -19.18 45.44
N LYS A 307 30.52 -18.13 45.04
CA LYS A 307 31.77 -17.69 45.70
C LYS A 307 31.54 -17.13 47.10
N ASP A 308 30.43 -16.42 47.31
CA ASP A 308 30.09 -15.81 48.61
C ASP A 308 29.49 -16.83 49.61
N GLY A 309 29.34 -18.10 49.21
CA GLY A 309 28.78 -19.16 50.07
C GLY A 309 27.27 -19.03 50.34
N ASP A 310 26.59 -18.14 49.62
CA ASP A 310 25.16 -17.87 49.74
C ASP A 310 24.44 -18.34 48.48
N ALA A 311 24.51 -19.64 48.23
CA ALA A 311 24.04 -20.26 47.01
C ALA A 311 22.53 -20.06 46.77
N ARG A 312 21.74 -19.79 47.83
CA ARG A 312 20.30 -19.50 47.74
C ARG A 312 19.97 -18.01 47.73
N GLY A 313 20.95 -17.14 47.96
CA GLY A 313 20.77 -15.68 48.05
C GLY A 313 19.92 -15.24 49.25
N GLU A 314 19.98 -15.98 50.35
CA GLU A 314 19.18 -15.70 51.57
C GLU A 314 19.70 -14.47 52.32
N LEU A 315 20.90 -13.96 52.00
CA LEU A 315 21.44 -12.75 52.61
C LEU A 315 20.72 -11.48 52.10
N PRO A 316 20.35 -10.53 52.98
CA PRO A 316 19.68 -9.29 52.58
C PRO A 316 20.46 -8.47 51.54
N ARG A 317 21.81 -8.53 51.59
CA ARG A 317 22.71 -7.86 50.63
C ARG A 317 22.65 -8.44 49.22
N HIS A 318 22.09 -9.64 49.04
CA HIS A 318 21.97 -10.36 47.77
C HIS A 318 20.54 -10.39 47.21
N ALA A 319 19.55 -9.86 47.94
CA ALA A 319 18.15 -9.84 47.50
C ALA A 319 17.96 -9.15 46.14
N TRP A 320 18.72 -8.09 45.87
CA TRP A 320 18.68 -7.40 44.56
C TRP A 320 19.25 -8.26 43.42
N LEU A 321 20.23 -9.13 43.68
CA LEU A 321 20.81 -10.04 42.69
C LEU A 321 19.78 -11.10 42.27
N ILE A 322 19.03 -11.67 43.24
CA ILE A 322 17.94 -12.61 42.96
C ILE A 322 16.84 -11.94 42.14
N ASN A 323 16.40 -10.75 42.55
CA ASN A 323 15.37 -10.02 41.82
C ASN A 323 15.81 -9.72 40.38
N THR A 324 17.06 -9.31 40.19
CA THR A 324 17.64 -9.06 38.87
C THR A 324 17.68 -10.34 38.02
N TYR A 325 18.09 -11.45 38.62
CA TYR A 325 18.13 -12.75 37.95
C TYR A 325 16.75 -13.19 37.44
N TRP A 326 15.70 -13.06 38.26
CA TRP A 326 14.33 -13.38 37.87
C TRP A 326 13.77 -12.40 36.83
N CYS A 327 14.05 -11.10 36.94
CA CYS A 327 13.66 -10.13 35.93
C CYS A 327 14.21 -10.49 34.54
N ILE A 328 15.47 -10.90 34.45
CA ILE A 328 16.10 -11.33 33.19
C ILE A 328 15.47 -12.64 32.67
N LEU A 329 15.15 -13.57 33.58
CA LEU A 329 14.51 -14.83 33.21
C LEU A 329 13.08 -14.60 32.66
N TYR A 330 12.29 -13.74 33.31
CA TYR A 330 10.97 -13.34 32.82
C TYR A 330 11.05 -12.59 31.49
N TYR A 331 12.03 -11.68 31.34
CA TYR A 331 12.28 -10.98 30.08
C TYR A 331 12.57 -11.95 28.94
N SER A 332 13.41 -12.96 29.19
CA SER A 332 13.76 -14.00 28.20
C SER A 332 12.55 -14.84 27.79
N GLY A 333 11.72 -15.26 28.76
CA GLY A 333 10.47 -15.97 28.49
C GLY A 333 9.47 -15.13 27.69
N ALA A 334 9.37 -13.83 27.99
CA ALA A 334 8.54 -12.89 27.25
C ALA A 334 9.03 -12.70 25.80
N LEU A 335 10.35 -12.59 25.57
CA LEU A 335 10.92 -12.50 24.23
C LEU A 335 10.64 -13.76 23.40
N ILE A 336 10.84 -14.95 23.96
CA ILE A 336 10.55 -16.21 23.28
C ILE A 336 9.07 -16.27 22.91
N LEU A 337 8.18 -15.88 23.83
CA LEU A 337 6.75 -15.80 23.55
C LEU A 337 6.43 -14.80 22.44
N PHE A 338 7.07 -13.63 22.46
CA PHE A 338 6.90 -12.61 21.43
C PHE A 338 7.28 -13.12 20.04
N CYS A 339 8.31 -13.97 19.92
CA CYS A 339 8.74 -14.56 18.66
C CYS A 339 7.71 -15.52 18.04
N TYR A 340 6.66 -15.90 18.77
CA TYR A 340 5.53 -16.63 18.20
C TYR A 340 4.48 -15.73 17.54
N LEU A 341 4.52 -14.42 17.79
CA LEU A 341 3.57 -13.44 17.23
C LEU A 341 3.44 -13.53 15.70
N PRO A 342 4.53 -13.65 14.90
CA PRO A 342 4.42 -13.74 13.45
C PRO A 342 3.57 -14.92 12.96
N PHE A 343 3.62 -16.05 13.67
CA PHE A 343 2.90 -17.28 13.34
C PHE A 343 1.45 -17.27 13.84
N VAL A 344 1.22 -16.58 14.97
CA VAL A 344 -0.09 -16.44 15.60
C VAL A 344 -0.95 -15.42 14.86
N CYS A 345 -0.35 -14.33 14.41
CA CYS A 345 -1.05 -13.21 13.80
C CYS A 345 -0.79 -13.19 12.29
N HIS A 346 -1.77 -13.67 11.52
CA HIS A 346 -1.71 -13.65 10.06
C HIS A 346 -1.78 -12.22 9.50
N ILE A 347 -0.75 -11.81 8.75
CA ILE A 347 -0.75 -10.52 8.02
C ILE A 347 -1.49 -10.68 6.68
N SER A 348 -1.45 -11.86 6.05
CA SER A 348 -2.12 -12.12 4.78
C SER A 348 -2.44 -13.62 4.59
N GLN A 349 -3.60 -13.91 3.98
CA GLN A 349 -3.95 -15.21 3.37
C GLN A 349 -4.07 -15.08 1.83
N LEU A 350 -3.66 -13.93 1.28
CA LEU A 350 -3.81 -13.63 -0.14
C LEU A 350 -2.76 -14.39 -0.94
N LYS A 351 -3.15 -14.92 -2.10
CA LYS A 351 -2.20 -15.51 -3.05
C LYS A 351 -1.22 -14.41 -3.51
N LYS A 352 0.03 -14.77 -3.82
CA LYS A 352 1.07 -13.82 -4.26
C LYS A 352 0.59 -12.81 -5.33
N LYS A 353 -0.14 -13.28 -6.34
CA LYS A 353 -0.71 -12.43 -7.40
C LYS A 353 -1.73 -11.40 -6.88
N ASP A 354 -2.60 -11.82 -5.96
CA ASP A 354 -3.57 -10.93 -5.33
C ASP A 354 -2.88 -9.94 -4.39
N LEU A 355 -1.69 -10.27 -3.90
CA LEU A 355 -0.89 -9.43 -3.01
C LEU A 355 -0.23 -8.28 -3.79
N GLU A 356 0.36 -8.60 -4.95
CA GLU A 356 0.96 -7.62 -5.86
C GLU A 356 -0.07 -6.58 -6.32
N SER A 357 -1.27 -7.00 -6.73
CA SER A 357 -2.31 -6.07 -7.19
C SER A 357 -2.89 -5.19 -6.08
N VAL A 358 -3.01 -5.75 -4.88
CA VAL A 358 -3.45 -5.01 -3.68
C VAL A 358 -2.37 -4.02 -3.25
N ALA A 359 -1.09 -4.38 -3.35
CA ALA A 359 0.04 -3.48 -3.08
C ALA A 359 0.09 -2.32 -4.08
N ALA A 360 -0.11 -2.59 -5.37
CA ALA A 360 -0.22 -1.55 -6.40
C ALA A 360 -1.41 -0.60 -6.13
N THR A 361 -2.56 -1.12 -5.71
CA THR A 361 -3.70 -0.27 -5.32
C THR A 361 -3.35 0.63 -4.11
N CYS A 362 -2.68 0.07 -3.09
CA CYS A 362 -2.21 0.82 -1.94
C CYS A 362 -1.17 1.89 -2.33
N ARG A 363 -0.28 1.59 -3.28
CA ARG A 363 0.67 2.54 -3.88
C ARG A 363 -0.04 3.76 -4.43
N THR A 364 -0.98 3.54 -5.35
CA THR A 364 -1.72 4.60 -6.02
C THR A 364 -2.50 5.44 -5.01
N TYR A 365 -3.14 4.82 -4.02
CA TYR A 365 -3.85 5.54 -2.97
C TYR A 365 -2.93 6.41 -2.09
N ILE A 366 -1.83 5.85 -1.56
CA ILE A 366 -0.91 6.58 -0.69
C ILE A 366 -0.29 7.74 -1.46
N PHE A 367 0.10 7.50 -2.71
CA PHE A 367 0.63 8.53 -3.58
C PHE A 367 -0.39 9.66 -3.79
N LEU A 368 -1.62 9.33 -4.20
CA LEU A 368 -2.71 10.28 -4.42
C LEU A 368 -3.00 11.12 -3.15
N LYS A 369 -3.00 10.47 -1.98
CA LYS A 369 -3.22 11.13 -0.69
C LYS A 369 -2.10 12.11 -0.35
N ARG A 370 -0.84 11.73 -0.58
CA ARG A 370 0.33 12.58 -0.30
C ARG A 370 0.37 13.78 -1.23
N MET A 371 0.21 13.54 -2.54
CA MET A 371 0.17 14.61 -3.53
C MET A 371 -1.01 15.55 -3.34
N GLY A 372 -2.17 15.02 -2.91
CA GLY A 372 -3.32 15.83 -2.51
C GLY A 372 -3.01 16.77 -1.36
N LYS A 373 -2.29 16.31 -0.32
CA LYS A 373 -1.85 17.17 0.79
C LYS A 373 -0.88 18.25 0.33
N THR A 374 0.10 17.91 -0.53
CA THR A 374 1.03 18.88 -1.10
C THR A 374 0.30 19.94 -1.93
N GLN A 375 -0.63 19.52 -2.81
CA GLN A 375 -1.45 20.44 -3.61
C GLN A 375 -2.29 21.36 -2.71
N SER A 376 -2.97 20.83 -1.69
CA SER A 376 -3.76 21.64 -0.76
C SER A 376 -2.90 22.63 0.03
N TYR A 377 -1.67 22.26 0.40
CA TYR A 377 -0.74 23.17 1.08
C TYR A 377 -0.33 24.33 0.17
N LEU A 378 0.03 24.05 -1.09
CA LEU A 378 0.39 25.09 -2.08
C LEU A 378 -0.76 26.04 -2.43
N LEU A 379 -2.02 25.62 -2.22
CA LEU A 379 -3.21 26.41 -2.56
C LEU A 379 -3.80 27.19 -1.37
N ARG A 380 -3.47 26.81 -0.13
CA ARG A 380 -4.13 27.33 1.08
C ARG A 380 -3.89 28.83 1.32
N ASP A 381 -2.71 29.34 0.95
CA ASP A 381 -2.36 30.74 1.24
C ASP A 381 -2.96 31.70 0.20
N LYS A 382 -3.05 31.31 -1.08
CA LYS A 382 -3.70 32.13 -2.12
C LYS A 382 -5.17 32.43 -1.83
N GLN A 383 -5.90 31.47 -1.25
CA GLN A 383 -7.30 31.67 -0.84
C GLN A 383 -7.45 32.55 0.42
N GLN A 384 -6.46 32.58 1.32
CA GLN A 384 -6.46 33.48 2.48
C GLN A 384 -6.01 34.91 2.07
N GLN A 385 -5.09 35.04 1.11
CA GLN A 385 -4.67 36.33 0.53
C GLN A 385 -5.79 37.04 -0.24
N GLU A 386 -6.63 36.30 -0.97
CA GLU A 386 -7.81 36.86 -1.67
C GLU A 386 -8.88 37.42 -0.71
N GLN A 387 -8.92 36.98 0.55
CA GLN A 387 -9.88 37.48 1.53
C GLN A 387 -9.41 38.77 2.22
N ASP A 388 -8.10 39.05 2.27
CA ASP A 388 -7.55 40.16 3.07
C ASP A 388 -6.90 41.31 2.26
N ILE A 389 -6.76 41.24 0.92
CA ILE A 389 -6.07 42.30 0.15
C ILE A 389 -6.80 42.73 -1.14
N LEU A 390 -7.15 44.03 -1.19
CA LEU A 390 -7.76 44.79 -2.30
C LEU A 390 -6.75 45.27 -3.36
N LEU A 391 -5.59 44.62 -3.50
CA LEU A 391 -4.52 45.01 -4.42
C LEU A 391 -4.05 43.80 -5.23
N PRO A 392 -4.14 43.85 -6.57
CA PRO A 392 -3.68 42.76 -7.43
C PRO A 392 -2.15 42.68 -7.38
N SER A 393 -1.62 41.53 -6.97
CA SER A 393 -0.20 41.19 -7.12
C SER A 393 0.12 41.07 -8.62
N PRO A 394 1.16 41.76 -9.15
CA PRO A 394 1.39 41.88 -10.59
C PRO A 394 2.02 40.63 -11.24
N TYR A 395 1.83 39.43 -10.69
CA TYR A 395 2.45 38.19 -11.21
C TYR A 395 1.57 36.94 -11.25
N ASP A 396 0.25 37.03 -11.06
CA ASP A 396 -0.57 35.82 -10.93
C ASP A 396 -1.94 35.98 -11.60
N GLU A 397 -2.00 35.83 -12.93
CA GLU A 397 -3.29 35.59 -13.62
C GLU A 397 -3.80 34.16 -13.39
N ASP A 398 -3.00 33.27 -12.79
CA ASP A 398 -3.36 31.86 -12.60
C ASP A 398 -3.12 31.35 -11.18
N ALA A 399 -4.12 31.54 -10.32
CA ALA A 399 -4.13 31.04 -8.94
C ALA A 399 -3.75 29.54 -8.83
N TYR A 400 -4.00 28.75 -9.88
CA TYR A 400 -3.76 27.30 -9.90
C TYR A 400 -2.47 26.88 -10.64
N TYR A 401 -1.62 27.82 -11.06
CA TYR A 401 -0.39 27.54 -11.83
C TYR A 401 0.47 26.45 -11.16
N MET A 402 0.70 26.58 -9.86
CA MET A 402 1.54 25.67 -9.07
C MET A 402 0.94 24.26 -8.98
N ALA A 403 -0.39 24.16 -8.88
CA ALA A 403 -1.06 22.86 -8.86
C ALA A 403 -0.96 22.15 -10.22
N ARG A 404 -1.04 22.89 -11.33
CA ARG A 404 -0.89 22.32 -12.68
C ARG A 404 0.55 21.85 -12.94
N HIS A 405 1.54 22.65 -12.56
CA HIS A 405 2.95 22.25 -12.70
C HIS A 405 3.28 21.05 -11.81
N LEU A 406 2.75 20.97 -10.60
CA LEU A 406 2.89 19.80 -9.74
C LEU A 406 2.33 18.52 -10.42
N ARG A 407 1.13 18.60 -11.01
CA ARG A 407 0.50 17.48 -11.74
C ARG A 407 1.27 17.11 -13.00
N TYR A 408 1.79 18.10 -13.73
CA TYR A 408 2.62 17.87 -14.91
C TYR A 408 3.94 17.14 -14.55
N GLN A 409 4.67 17.64 -13.55
CA GLN A 409 5.90 16.98 -13.07
C GLN A 409 5.62 15.59 -12.52
N THR A 410 4.45 15.40 -11.89
CA THR A 410 3.97 14.08 -11.44
C THR A 410 3.86 13.10 -12.59
N LEU A 411 3.14 13.47 -13.66
CA LEU A 411 2.96 12.62 -14.82
C LEU A 411 4.30 12.25 -15.47
N MET A 412 5.21 13.21 -15.59
CA MET A 412 6.55 13.02 -16.16
C MET A 412 7.41 12.03 -15.35
N LYS A 413 7.20 11.95 -14.03
CA LYS A 413 7.94 11.07 -13.12
C LYS A 413 7.31 9.71 -12.90
N MET A 414 6.04 9.53 -13.25
CA MET A 414 5.38 8.23 -13.18
C MET A 414 5.93 7.26 -14.22
N THR A 415 5.99 5.98 -13.90
CA THR A 415 6.20 4.92 -14.89
C THR A 415 4.94 4.71 -15.75
N ALA A 416 5.06 3.99 -16.86
CA ALA A 416 3.92 3.69 -17.73
C ALA A 416 2.84 2.92 -16.95
N ASP A 417 3.29 1.91 -16.19
CA ASP A 417 2.44 1.09 -15.34
C ASP A 417 1.78 1.92 -14.21
N ASP A 418 2.50 2.87 -13.60
CA ASP A 418 1.92 3.76 -12.58
C ASP A 418 0.83 4.66 -13.17
N ALA A 419 1.03 5.20 -14.38
CA ALA A 419 0.06 6.08 -15.04
C ALA A 419 -1.20 5.31 -15.47
N ILE A 420 -1.04 4.11 -16.02
CA ILE A 420 -2.17 3.21 -16.34
C ILE A 420 -2.90 2.79 -15.05
N SER A 421 -2.16 2.39 -14.01
CA SER A 421 -2.72 2.05 -12.69
C SER A 421 -3.52 3.19 -12.12
N PHE A 422 -3.02 4.43 -12.24
CA PHE A 422 -3.72 5.63 -11.81
C PHE A 422 -5.05 5.81 -12.55
N ALA A 423 -5.05 5.70 -13.88
CA ALA A 423 -6.27 5.82 -14.69
C ALA A 423 -7.32 4.76 -14.31
N LEU A 424 -6.92 3.49 -14.23
CA LEU A 424 -7.80 2.39 -13.85
C LEU A 424 -8.32 2.56 -12.41
N TYR A 425 -7.48 3.03 -11.50
CA TYR A 425 -7.86 3.31 -10.11
C TYR A 425 -8.91 4.44 -10.03
N VAL A 426 -8.73 5.53 -10.76
CA VAL A 426 -9.69 6.66 -10.81
C VAL A 426 -11.02 6.22 -11.39
N VAL A 427 -11.01 5.44 -12.48
CA VAL A 427 -12.23 4.87 -13.08
C VAL A 427 -12.94 3.96 -12.09
N ALA A 428 -12.22 3.10 -11.39
CA ALA A 428 -12.80 2.23 -10.37
C ALA A 428 -13.39 3.02 -9.18
N LEU A 429 -12.70 4.08 -8.71
CA LEU A 429 -13.18 4.97 -7.64
C LEU A 429 -14.49 5.68 -7.97
N SER A 430 -14.81 5.88 -9.25
CA SER A 430 -16.06 6.52 -9.67
C SER A 430 -17.33 5.76 -9.25
N THR A 431 -17.19 4.49 -8.86
CA THR A 431 -18.27 3.65 -8.34
C THR A 431 -18.56 3.88 -6.85
N TYR A 432 -17.62 4.49 -6.12
CA TYR A 432 -17.69 4.66 -4.67
C TYR A 432 -18.43 5.95 -4.30
N ASN A 433 -19.36 5.84 -3.37
CA ASN A 433 -20.10 6.98 -2.83
C ASN A 433 -19.38 7.59 -1.62
N PHE A 434 -18.71 8.73 -1.84
CA PHE A 434 -17.99 9.48 -0.80
C PHE A 434 -18.88 10.26 0.18
N GLU A 435 -20.18 10.39 -0.11
CA GLU A 435 -21.14 11.13 0.73
C GLU A 435 -21.71 10.28 1.87
N ARG A 436 -21.75 8.95 1.72
CA ARG A 436 -22.21 8.03 2.78
C ARG A 436 -21.08 7.74 3.78
N THR A 437 -21.38 7.94 5.05
CA THR A 437 -20.45 7.73 6.18
C THR A 437 -20.57 6.36 6.83
N ASN A 438 -21.40 5.45 6.31
CA ASN A 438 -21.60 4.12 6.88
C ASN A 438 -20.41 3.19 6.62
N ASP A 439 -20.23 2.19 7.48
CA ASP A 439 -19.15 1.18 7.44
C ASP A 439 -19.33 0.07 6.38
N GLU A 440 -20.47 0.03 5.69
CA GLU A 440 -20.75 -0.92 4.60
C GLU A 440 -20.10 -0.48 3.27
N PRO A 441 -19.90 -1.40 2.30
CA PRO A 441 -19.41 -1.04 0.98
C PRO A 441 -20.39 -0.07 0.32
N ASN A 442 -20.04 1.22 0.36
CA ASN A 442 -20.84 2.33 -0.16
C ASN A 442 -20.73 2.42 -1.69
N ALA A 443 -21.11 1.35 -2.38
CA ALA A 443 -21.34 1.42 -3.81
C ALA A 443 -22.48 2.40 -4.09
N LEU A 444 -22.43 3.09 -5.23
CA LEU A 444 -23.58 3.84 -5.73
C LEU A 444 -24.82 2.93 -5.79
N PRO A 445 -26.04 3.42 -5.48
CA PRO A 445 -27.25 2.60 -5.40
C PRO A 445 -27.51 1.72 -6.64
N ASN A 446 -27.09 2.19 -7.83
CA ASN A 446 -27.26 1.52 -9.11
C ASN A 446 -26.13 0.53 -9.46
N MET A 447 -25.11 0.40 -8.60
CA MET A 447 -23.92 -0.43 -8.80
C MET A 447 -23.69 -1.41 -7.64
N GLN A 448 -24.72 -1.69 -6.84
CA GLN A 448 -24.61 -2.65 -5.73
C GLN A 448 -24.23 -4.06 -6.23
N PRO A 449 -23.46 -4.83 -5.43
CA PRO A 449 -23.10 -6.19 -5.78
C PRO A 449 -24.37 -7.01 -5.98
N THR A 450 -24.63 -7.37 -7.22
CA THR A 450 -25.79 -8.18 -7.61
C THR A 450 -25.35 -9.64 -7.58
N THR A 451 -26.07 -10.47 -6.84
CA THR A 451 -25.86 -11.92 -6.75
C THR A 451 -26.28 -12.68 -8.01
N SER A 452 -26.63 -11.99 -9.10
CA SER A 452 -27.11 -12.62 -10.32
C SER A 452 -25.98 -12.86 -11.32
N ASP A 453 -25.88 -14.08 -11.84
CA ASP A 453 -24.99 -14.49 -12.94
C ASP A 453 -25.17 -13.72 -14.27
N ARG A 454 -26.05 -12.72 -14.31
CA ARG A 454 -26.42 -11.96 -15.51
C ARG A 454 -26.50 -10.47 -15.21
N LEU A 455 -25.33 -9.87 -15.06
CA LEU A 455 -25.20 -8.43 -14.90
C LEU A 455 -25.47 -7.72 -16.24
N THR A 456 -26.42 -6.79 -16.26
CA THR A 456 -26.68 -5.94 -17.42
C THR A 456 -26.12 -4.55 -17.16
N LEU A 457 -25.07 -4.17 -17.90
CA LEU A 457 -24.37 -2.91 -17.72
C LEU A 457 -24.66 -1.93 -18.86
N SER A 458 -24.75 -0.66 -18.50
CA SER A 458 -24.79 0.46 -19.44
C SER A 458 -23.42 1.15 -19.45
N PRO A 459 -23.02 1.79 -20.57
CA PRO A 459 -21.74 2.49 -20.66
C PRO A 459 -21.58 3.51 -19.53
N LEU A 460 -20.35 3.70 -19.05
CA LEU A 460 -20.03 4.70 -18.04
C LEU A 460 -20.16 6.10 -18.65
N VAL A 461 -21.13 6.87 -18.20
CA VAL A 461 -21.37 8.24 -18.66
C VAL A 461 -20.89 9.24 -17.61
N LYS A 462 -19.87 10.06 -17.94
CA LYS A 462 -19.31 11.07 -17.03
C LYS A 462 -20.40 12.02 -16.48
N LYS A 463 -21.34 12.43 -17.36
CA LYS A 463 -22.49 13.29 -17.03
C LYS A 463 -23.43 12.71 -15.96
N ASN A 464 -23.51 11.39 -15.81
CA ASN A 464 -24.41 10.75 -14.84
C ASN A 464 -23.86 10.78 -13.41
N ASN A 465 -22.59 11.13 -13.21
CA ASN A 465 -21.99 11.30 -11.89
C ASN A 465 -21.14 12.58 -11.83
N PRO A 466 -21.77 13.77 -11.93
CA PRO A 466 -21.04 15.03 -11.94
C PRO A 466 -20.35 15.31 -10.59
N SER A 467 -20.85 14.76 -9.49
CA SER A 467 -20.25 14.94 -8.16
C SER A 467 -18.90 14.24 -7.98
N PHE A 468 -18.55 13.29 -8.86
CA PHE A 468 -17.21 12.71 -8.96
C PHE A 468 -16.40 13.36 -10.08
N TRP A 469 -16.89 13.31 -11.32
CA TRP A 469 -16.11 13.69 -12.51
C TRP A 469 -15.98 15.21 -12.72
N ALA A 470 -16.95 16.00 -12.27
CA ALA A 470 -16.97 17.45 -12.46
C ALA A 470 -16.67 18.22 -11.17
N ARG A 471 -16.23 17.54 -10.09
CA ARG A 471 -16.01 18.16 -8.78
C ARG A 471 -14.88 19.19 -8.83
N ARG A 472 -15.19 20.44 -8.56
CA ARG A 472 -14.27 21.57 -8.75
C ARG A 472 -13.44 21.85 -7.50
N ILE A 473 -12.25 22.38 -7.72
CA ILE A 473 -11.46 22.94 -6.63
C ILE A 473 -12.14 24.23 -6.13
N GLY A 474 -12.28 24.38 -4.81
CA GLY A 474 -13.02 25.50 -4.20
C GLY A 474 -14.49 25.23 -3.82
N ASP A 475 -15.09 24.09 -4.22
CA ASP A 475 -16.44 23.67 -3.77
C ASP A 475 -16.44 23.18 -2.30
N HIS A 476 -15.88 24.00 -1.40
CA HIS A 476 -15.63 23.68 0.01
C HIS A 476 -16.89 23.59 0.86
N HIS A 477 -18.04 24.07 0.36
CA HIS A 477 -19.30 24.02 1.11
C HIS A 477 -19.91 22.61 1.21
N ASN A 478 -19.53 21.68 0.33
CA ASN A 478 -19.93 20.26 0.37
C ASN A 478 -18.72 19.31 0.32
N ALA A 479 -17.51 19.80 0.63
CA ALA A 479 -16.31 18.99 0.66
C ALA A 479 -16.37 17.99 1.82
N THR A 480 -16.90 16.81 1.53
CA THR A 480 -16.47 15.64 2.28
C THR A 480 -14.94 15.54 2.14
N ASP A 481 -14.15 15.90 3.17
CA ASP A 481 -12.69 15.65 3.27
C ASP A 481 -12.24 14.20 2.93
N ALA A 482 -13.18 13.29 2.64
CA ALA A 482 -12.92 11.94 2.13
C ALA A 482 -12.47 11.92 0.66
N PHE A 483 -12.90 12.88 -0.17
CA PHE A 483 -12.57 12.87 -1.59
C PHE A 483 -11.11 13.28 -1.80
N PRO A 484 -10.31 12.54 -2.59
CA PRO A 484 -8.90 12.88 -2.78
C PRO A 484 -8.74 14.24 -3.48
N ALA A 485 -8.12 15.22 -2.79
CA ALA A 485 -7.97 16.59 -3.29
C ALA A 485 -7.21 16.69 -4.63
N PHE A 486 -6.31 15.74 -4.90
CA PHE A 486 -5.55 15.67 -6.15
C PHE A 486 -6.40 15.29 -7.37
N LEU A 487 -7.61 14.74 -7.16
CA LEU A 487 -8.58 14.45 -8.23
C LEU A 487 -9.54 15.61 -8.51
N LEU A 488 -9.49 16.69 -7.74
CA LEU A 488 -10.35 17.85 -7.98
C LEU A 488 -10.01 18.51 -9.31
N ARG A 489 -11.05 18.91 -10.05
CA ARG A 489 -10.92 19.57 -11.34
C ARG A 489 -10.25 20.93 -11.17
N LEU A 490 -9.24 21.19 -12.01
CA LEU A 490 -8.65 22.53 -12.13
C LEU A 490 -9.36 23.30 -13.25
N PRO A 491 -9.58 24.61 -13.09
CA PRO A 491 -10.10 25.42 -14.18
C PRO A 491 -9.05 25.51 -15.29
N LYS A 492 -9.48 25.88 -16.50
CA LYS A 492 -8.57 26.30 -17.58
C LYS A 492 -7.84 27.59 -17.20
N LEU A 493 -6.86 27.97 -18.03
CA LEU A 493 -6.14 29.25 -17.90
C LEU A 493 -7.07 30.47 -18.05
N ASP A 494 -8.22 30.32 -18.71
CA ASP A 494 -9.26 31.36 -18.84
C ASP A 494 -10.26 31.36 -17.67
N GLY A 495 -10.04 30.54 -16.64
CA GLY A 495 -10.91 30.40 -15.47
C GLY A 495 -12.16 29.54 -15.69
N THR A 496 -12.40 29.05 -16.91
CA THR A 496 -13.59 28.24 -17.22
C THR A 496 -13.37 26.76 -16.89
N TYR A 497 -14.44 26.08 -16.49
CA TYR A 497 -14.44 24.63 -16.34
C TYR A 497 -15.01 23.99 -17.60
N VAL A 498 -14.34 22.96 -18.11
CA VAL A 498 -14.84 22.17 -19.23
C VAL A 498 -15.74 21.08 -18.70
N ASP A 499 -17.02 21.15 -19.05
CA ASP A 499 -17.92 20.03 -18.86
C ASP A 499 -17.59 18.94 -19.89
N SER A 500 -17.65 17.68 -19.47
CA SER A 500 -17.42 16.56 -20.39
C SER A 500 -18.52 16.55 -21.46
N THR A 501 -18.10 16.66 -22.72
CA THR A 501 -18.95 16.63 -23.91
C THR A 501 -19.16 15.21 -24.45
N GLU A 502 -18.48 14.22 -23.89
CA GLU A 502 -18.54 12.83 -24.33
C GLU A 502 -19.80 12.12 -23.83
N ASP A 503 -20.47 11.41 -24.75
CA ASP A 503 -21.66 10.63 -24.42
C ASP A 503 -21.36 9.44 -23.51
N HIS A 504 -20.16 8.85 -23.61
CA HIS A 504 -19.70 7.75 -22.77
C HIS A 504 -18.17 7.69 -22.68
N MET A 505 -17.66 7.06 -21.62
CA MET A 505 -16.23 6.82 -21.40
C MET A 505 -15.73 5.76 -22.38
N THR A 506 -14.59 6.03 -23.03
CA THR A 506 -13.82 5.07 -23.82
C THR A 506 -12.50 4.76 -23.11
N LEU A 507 -11.74 3.78 -23.60
CA LEU A 507 -10.41 3.50 -23.04
C LEU A 507 -9.48 4.70 -23.23
N PHE A 508 -9.55 5.33 -24.40
CA PHE A 508 -8.74 6.48 -24.74
C PHE A 508 -9.17 7.76 -24.02
N SER A 509 -10.45 7.91 -23.68
CA SER A 509 -10.93 9.09 -22.95
C SER A 509 -10.88 8.99 -21.42
N MET A 510 -10.27 7.93 -20.88
CA MET A 510 -10.04 7.80 -19.44
C MET A 510 -9.14 8.96 -18.95
N PRO A 511 -9.58 9.75 -17.94
CA PRO A 511 -8.78 10.85 -17.45
C PRO A 511 -7.60 10.32 -16.62
N VAL A 512 -6.40 10.82 -16.91
CA VAL A 512 -5.20 10.55 -16.11
C VAL A 512 -4.99 11.69 -15.13
N MET A 513 -4.66 12.89 -15.60
CA MET A 513 -4.45 14.07 -14.73
C MET A 513 -4.79 15.38 -15.45
N ASP A 514 -5.31 16.36 -14.71
CA ASP A 514 -5.48 17.71 -15.24
C ASP A 514 -4.14 18.46 -15.16
N THR A 515 -3.49 18.70 -16.30
CA THR A 515 -2.17 19.38 -16.35
C THR A 515 -2.18 20.68 -17.15
N TYR A 516 -3.35 21.27 -17.45
CA TYR A 516 -3.52 22.39 -18.40
C TYR A 516 -2.41 23.46 -18.38
N THR A 517 -1.35 23.31 -19.19
CA THR A 517 -0.18 24.22 -19.16
C THR A 517 -0.20 25.26 -20.28
N THR A 518 -1.06 25.12 -21.29
CA THR A 518 -1.14 26.03 -22.43
C THR A 518 -2.59 26.37 -22.80
N HIS A 519 -2.82 27.57 -23.35
CA HIS A 519 -4.18 28.06 -23.69
C HIS A 519 -4.89 27.20 -24.76
N HIS A 520 -4.14 26.46 -25.56
CA HIS A 520 -4.67 25.64 -26.66
C HIS A 520 -5.03 24.21 -26.24
N VAL A 521 -4.52 23.72 -25.10
CA VAL A 521 -4.86 22.40 -24.57
C VAL A 521 -6.18 22.52 -23.83
N THR A 522 -7.24 22.12 -24.51
CA THR A 522 -8.63 22.26 -24.02
C THR A 522 -9.11 21.05 -23.24
N GLU A 523 -8.33 19.96 -23.21
CA GLU A 523 -8.72 18.67 -22.66
C GLU A 523 -7.72 18.20 -21.59
N THR A 524 -8.22 17.42 -20.64
CA THR A 524 -7.37 16.72 -19.69
C THR A 524 -6.43 15.77 -20.40
N ILE A 525 -5.24 15.55 -19.85
CA ILE A 525 -4.42 14.43 -20.31
C ILE A 525 -5.22 13.14 -20.10
N THR A 526 -5.49 12.51 -21.22
CA THR A 526 -6.21 11.25 -21.31
C THR A 526 -5.24 10.08 -21.31
N LEU A 527 -5.75 8.87 -21.21
CA LEU A 527 -4.93 7.67 -21.31
C LEU A 527 -4.32 7.55 -22.72
N GLU A 528 -5.01 7.99 -23.77
CA GLU A 528 -4.47 8.00 -25.14
C GLU A 528 -3.20 8.85 -25.24
N ASP A 529 -3.21 10.06 -24.69
CA ASP A 529 -2.05 10.95 -24.69
C ASP A 529 -0.83 10.28 -24.04
N VAL A 530 -1.05 9.60 -22.92
CA VAL A 530 0.01 8.88 -22.18
C VAL A 530 0.54 7.69 -22.98
N LEU A 531 -0.34 6.93 -23.65
CA LEU A 531 0.07 5.79 -24.48
C LEU A 531 0.90 6.26 -25.67
N ILE A 532 0.49 7.35 -26.33
CA ILE A 532 1.21 7.95 -27.46
C ILE A 532 2.57 8.50 -27.00
N GLU A 533 2.60 9.31 -25.95
CA GLU A 533 3.81 9.93 -25.43
C GLU A 533 4.86 8.89 -25.00
N ARG A 534 4.40 7.77 -24.43
CA ARG A 534 5.26 6.67 -23.95
C ARG A 534 5.49 5.57 -24.99
N ASN A 535 5.00 5.75 -26.22
CA ASN A 535 5.13 4.80 -27.33
C ASN A 535 4.61 3.39 -27.02
N ILE A 536 3.49 3.31 -26.30
CA ILE A 536 2.83 2.05 -25.91
C ILE A 536 1.84 1.66 -27.01
N SER A 537 2.16 0.57 -27.71
CA SER A 537 1.36 0.08 -28.84
C SER A 537 0.59 -1.21 -28.55
N ASN A 538 0.83 -1.86 -27.41
CA ASN A 538 0.25 -3.15 -27.07
C ASN A 538 -0.80 -3.04 -25.94
N PRO A 539 -2.06 -3.42 -26.18
CA PRO A 539 -3.11 -3.45 -25.15
C PRO A 539 -2.78 -4.31 -23.94
N ASN A 540 -1.88 -5.30 -24.10
CA ASN A 540 -1.46 -6.15 -22.99
C ASN A 540 -0.74 -5.39 -21.89
N GLU A 541 -0.16 -4.21 -22.14
CA GLU A 541 0.41 -3.37 -21.08
C GLU A 541 -0.67 -2.84 -20.13
N ILE A 542 -1.87 -2.58 -20.65
CA ILE A 542 -3.03 -2.22 -19.81
C ILE A 542 -3.59 -3.44 -19.11
N PHE A 543 -3.73 -4.56 -19.84
CA PHE A 543 -4.36 -5.76 -19.29
C PHE A 543 -3.51 -6.47 -18.23
N ASN A 544 -2.17 -6.32 -18.30
CA ASN A 544 -1.22 -6.87 -17.32
C ASN A 544 -0.70 -5.80 -16.34
N CYS A 545 -1.35 -4.65 -16.29
CA CYS A 545 -0.98 -3.57 -15.37
C CYS A 545 -1.01 -4.07 -13.92
N SER A 546 -0.09 -3.59 -13.08
CA SER A 546 0.12 -4.10 -11.71
C SER A 546 -1.14 -4.08 -10.85
N ILE A 547 -2.04 -3.11 -11.05
CA ILE A 547 -3.30 -3.00 -10.29
C ILE A 547 -4.36 -4.06 -10.67
N VAL A 548 -4.20 -4.73 -11.82
CA VAL A 548 -5.16 -5.72 -12.33
C VAL A 548 -4.93 -7.06 -11.66
N GLN A 549 -5.87 -7.46 -10.82
CA GLN A 549 -5.83 -8.74 -10.10
C GLN A 549 -6.09 -9.93 -11.04
N ASN A 550 -7.15 -9.79 -11.84
CA ASN A 550 -7.57 -10.79 -12.80
C ASN A 550 -8.04 -10.13 -14.09
N LYS A 551 -7.89 -10.85 -15.20
CA LYS A 551 -8.37 -10.41 -16.50
C LYS A 551 -9.08 -11.56 -17.18
N LYS A 552 -10.18 -11.25 -17.86
CA LYS A 552 -10.96 -12.20 -18.65
C LYS A 552 -11.29 -11.58 -19.99
N ILE A 553 -11.33 -12.41 -21.02
CA ILE A 553 -11.77 -11.99 -22.35
C ILE A 553 -13.08 -12.68 -22.68
N TYR A 554 -13.97 -11.94 -23.31
CA TYR A 554 -15.32 -12.36 -23.63
C TYR A 554 -15.59 -12.13 -25.11
N ILE A 555 -16.36 -13.04 -25.71
CA ILE A 555 -16.81 -12.95 -27.10
C ILE A 555 -18.34 -12.93 -27.10
N ALA A 556 -18.93 -12.13 -27.99
CA ALA A 556 -20.37 -12.11 -28.21
C ALA A 556 -20.78 -13.18 -29.25
N PRO A 557 -21.41 -14.31 -28.88
CA PRO A 557 -21.69 -15.41 -29.82
C PRO A 557 -22.68 -15.04 -30.92
N LYS A 558 -23.49 -13.99 -30.69
CA LYS A 558 -24.47 -13.48 -31.65
C LYS A 558 -23.93 -12.33 -32.50
N CYS A 559 -22.79 -11.76 -32.11
CA CYS A 559 -22.16 -10.61 -32.74
C CYS A 559 -20.67 -10.90 -32.84
N ASN A 560 -20.28 -11.72 -33.84
CA ASN A 560 -18.91 -12.21 -33.99
C ASN A 560 -17.84 -11.13 -34.18
N HIS A 561 -18.24 -9.87 -34.37
CA HIS A 561 -17.36 -8.72 -34.44
C HIS A 561 -17.12 -8.05 -33.08
N LEU A 562 -17.78 -8.46 -31.98
CA LEU A 562 -17.62 -7.80 -30.68
C LEU A 562 -16.85 -8.67 -29.70
N VAL A 563 -15.81 -8.06 -29.13
CA VAL A 563 -14.97 -8.63 -28.09
C VAL A 563 -14.98 -7.70 -26.89
N CYS A 564 -14.87 -8.25 -25.68
CA CYS A 564 -14.79 -7.46 -24.46
C CYS A 564 -13.68 -8.02 -23.56
N VAL A 565 -12.95 -7.15 -22.89
CA VAL A 565 -12.00 -7.52 -21.83
C VAL A 565 -12.52 -6.99 -20.50
N GLY A 566 -12.66 -7.87 -19.52
CA GLY A 566 -12.96 -7.53 -18.13
C GLY A 566 -11.68 -7.53 -17.29
N LEU A 567 -11.44 -6.45 -16.56
CA LEU A 567 -10.30 -6.25 -15.65
C LEU A 567 -10.83 -6.14 -14.22
N GLU A 568 -10.34 -6.98 -13.32
CA GLU A 568 -10.65 -6.91 -11.88
C GLU A 568 -9.64 -6.04 -11.15
N VAL A 569 -10.14 -5.02 -10.45
CA VAL A 569 -9.35 -4.09 -9.63
C VAL A 569 -9.88 -4.14 -8.19
N LYS A 570 -9.00 -4.44 -7.24
CA LYS A 570 -9.35 -4.54 -5.81
C LYS A 570 -9.09 -3.24 -5.07
N LEU A 571 -10.08 -2.35 -5.07
CA LEU A 571 -10.00 -1.04 -4.41
C LEU A 571 -9.88 -1.13 -2.88
N MET A 572 -10.68 -2.00 -2.25
CA MET A 572 -10.70 -2.20 -0.79
C MET A 572 -10.79 -3.67 -0.43
N LYS A 573 -10.48 -3.99 0.84
CA LYS A 573 -10.51 -5.38 1.35
C LYS A 573 -11.80 -6.14 1.02
N LYS A 574 -12.93 -5.45 0.97
CA LYS A 574 -14.27 -6.01 0.64
C LYS A 574 -14.91 -5.31 -0.57
N TYR A 575 -14.13 -4.65 -1.40
CA TYR A 575 -14.64 -3.88 -2.54
C TYR A 575 -13.78 -4.13 -3.78
N THR A 576 -14.27 -5.04 -4.61
CA THR A 576 -13.70 -5.36 -5.92
C THR A 576 -14.55 -4.70 -7.00
N VAL A 577 -13.89 -4.12 -7.98
CA VAL A 577 -14.52 -3.47 -9.13
C VAL A 577 -14.05 -4.16 -10.39
N SER A 578 -15.00 -4.49 -11.26
CA SER A 578 -14.74 -5.00 -12.61
C SER A 578 -14.92 -3.88 -13.62
N ILE A 579 -13.90 -3.63 -14.44
CA ILE A 579 -13.91 -2.69 -15.56
C ILE A 579 -13.99 -3.51 -16.86
N PHE A 580 -15.04 -3.31 -17.65
CA PHE A 580 -15.20 -3.97 -18.94
C PHE A 580 -14.93 -2.98 -20.06
N ILE A 581 -14.06 -3.35 -20.98
CA ILE A 581 -13.69 -2.55 -22.14
C ILE A 581 -14.18 -3.30 -23.38
N MET A 582 -15.08 -2.70 -24.13
CA MET A 582 -15.56 -3.28 -25.39
C MET A 582 -14.64 -2.89 -26.54
N ALA A 583 -14.46 -3.81 -27.47
CA ALA A 583 -13.72 -3.63 -28.71
C ALA A 583 -14.51 -4.16 -29.90
N ASP A 584 -14.22 -3.57 -31.05
CA ASP A 584 -14.71 -4.05 -32.34
C ASP A 584 -13.59 -4.87 -33.00
N GLN A 585 -13.96 -6.04 -33.50
CA GLN A 585 -13.09 -6.96 -34.19
C GLN A 585 -13.10 -6.58 -35.67
N SER A 586 -11.95 -6.10 -36.13
CA SER A 586 -11.77 -5.68 -37.51
C SER A 586 -11.77 -6.88 -38.47
N ALA A 587 -11.87 -6.60 -39.78
CA ALA A 587 -11.89 -7.62 -40.83
C ALA A 587 -10.65 -8.55 -40.86
N ASP A 588 -9.56 -8.16 -40.19
CA ASP A 588 -8.30 -8.91 -40.09
C ASP A 588 -8.23 -9.83 -38.84
N ASP A 589 -9.37 -10.21 -38.26
CA ASP A 589 -9.53 -11.02 -37.04
C ASP A 589 -8.90 -10.44 -35.75
N ALA A 590 -8.27 -9.26 -35.81
CA ALA A 590 -7.71 -8.56 -34.64
C ALA A 590 -8.77 -7.70 -33.93
N ALA A 591 -8.90 -7.90 -32.62
CA ALA A 591 -9.77 -7.10 -31.75
C ALA A 591 -9.11 -5.75 -31.46
N SER A 592 -9.77 -4.66 -31.87
CA SER A 592 -9.21 -3.31 -31.84
C SER A 592 -9.79 -2.50 -30.68
N PHE A 593 -8.96 -2.20 -29.68
CA PHE A 593 -9.32 -1.48 -28.46
C PHE A 593 -8.98 0.02 -28.57
N GLY A 594 -9.75 0.87 -27.88
CA GLY A 594 -9.51 2.32 -27.82
C GLY A 594 -10.80 3.11 -27.68
N LEU A 595 -11.58 3.15 -28.77
CA LEU A 595 -12.79 3.97 -28.91
C LEU A 595 -14.09 3.30 -28.41
N GLY A 596 -14.02 2.02 -28.04
CA GLY A 596 -15.20 1.29 -27.56
C GLY A 596 -15.62 1.72 -26.15
N PRO A 597 -16.90 1.53 -25.78
CA PRO A 597 -17.43 1.92 -24.48
C PRO A 597 -16.81 1.14 -23.32
N VAL A 598 -16.63 1.85 -22.20
CA VAL A 598 -16.18 1.30 -20.92
C VAL A 598 -17.37 1.14 -19.98
N TYR A 599 -17.41 0.02 -19.25
CA TYR A 599 -18.43 -0.30 -18.26
C TYR A 599 -17.76 -0.61 -16.93
N VAL A 600 -18.41 -0.28 -15.82
CA VAL A 600 -17.86 -0.51 -14.48
C VAL A 600 -18.93 -1.07 -13.56
N ALA A 601 -18.55 -2.06 -12.75
CA ALA A 601 -19.43 -2.71 -11.79
C ALA A 601 -18.70 -3.10 -10.51
N VAL A 602 -19.41 -3.09 -9.38
CA VAL A 602 -18.88 -3.56 -8.09
C VAL A 602 -19.16 -5.05 -7.94
N CYS A 603 -18.35 -5.86 -8.60
CA CYS A 603 -18.39 -7.31 -8.52
C CYS A 603 -17.05 -7.91 -8.95
N GLU A 604 -16.85 -9.19 -8.62
CA GLU A 604 -15.86 -10.04 -9.31
C GLU A 604 -16.35 -10.30 -10.75
N THR A 605 -15.42 -10.60 -11.66
CA THR A 605 -15.74 -10.77 -13.08
C THR A 605 -16.58 -12.04 -13.31
N PRO A 606 -17.85 -11.90 -13.76
CA PRO A 606 -18.74 -13.03 -13.98
C PRO A 606 -18.36 -13.76 -15.28
N SER A 607 -18.76 -15.02 -15.44
CA SER A 607 -18.50 -15.74 -16.70
C SER A 607 -19.40 -15.31 -17.87
N VAL A 608 -20.50 -14.61 -17.58
CA VAL A 608 -21.41 -14.04 -18.58
C VAL A 608 -21.74 -12.61 -18.19
N VAL A 609 -21.62 -11.68 -19.14
CA VAL A 609 -21.96 -10.28 -18.95
C VAL A 609 -22.84 -9.79 -20.10
N ARG A 610 -23.81 -8.92 -19.79
CA ARG A 610 -24.67 -8.29 -20.80
C ARG A 610 -24.33 -6.81 -20.88
N LEU A 611 -23.87 -6.35 -22.02
CA LEU A 611 -23.45 -4.97 -22.23
C LEU A 611 -24.38 -4.30 -23.23
N ARG A 612 -24.83 -3.08 -22.92
CA ARG A 612 -25.53 -2.23 -23.90
C ARG A 612 -24.51 -1.52 -24.78
N PRO A 613 -24.55 -1.67 -26.11
CA PRO A 613 -23.58 -1.02 -27.01
C PRO A 613 -23.56 0.51 -26.87
N THR A 614 -24.72 1.10 -26.64
CA THR A 614 -24.87 2.55 -26.38
C THR A 614 -25.78 2.78 -25.17
N VAL A 615 -25.74 3.99 -24.62
CA VAL A 615 -26.51 4.40 -23.43
C VAL A 615 -28.01 4.18 -23.62
N ASP A 616 -28.52 4.50 -24.81
CA ASP A 616 -29.95 4.44 -25.16
C ASP A 616 -30.35 3.15 -25.89
N SER A 617 -29.42 2.21 -26.10
CA SER A 617 -29.74 0.96 -26.80
C SER A 617 -30.75 0.13 -25.99
N PRO A 618 -31.91 -0.25 -26.58
CA PRO A 618 -32.84 -1.17 -25.95
C PRO A 618 -32.26 -2.60 -25.92
N ASP A 619 -31.37 -2.91 -26.86
CA ASP A 619 -30.77 -4.22 -27.02
C ASP A 619 -29.51 -4.37 -26.16
N THR A 620 -29.39 -5.55 -25.56
CA THR A 620 -28.21 -5.96 -24.77
C THR A 620 -27.50 -7.09 -25.48
N VAL A 621 -26.18 -6.98 -25.59
CA VAL A 621 -25.34 -8.01 -26.19
C VAL A 621 -24.82 -8.89 -25.08
N GLU A 622 -25.02 -10.21 -25.20
CA GLU A 622 -24.51 -11.20 -24.26
C GLU A 622 -23.11 -11.62 -24.65
N PHE A 623 -22.16 -11.38 -23.75
CA PHE A 623 -20.76 -11.73 -23.85
C PHE A 623 -20.48 -12.94 -22.95
N LYS A 624 -19.80 -13.94 -23.49
CA LYS A 624 -19.42 -15.17 -22.78
C LYS A 624 -17.91 -15.26 -22.65
N GLU A 625 -17.46 -15.65 -21.47
CA GLU A 625 -16.04 -15.88 -21.17
C GLU A 625 -15.45 -16.91 -22.13
N VAL A 626 -14.27 -16.60 -22.66
CA VAL A 626 -13.49 -17.51 -23.49
C VAL A 626 -12.84 -18.57 -22.60
N VAL A 627 -12.86 -19.83 -23.05
CA VAL A 627 -12.23 -20.95 -22.35
C VAL A 627 -10.75 -20.68 -22.10
N ASP A 628 -10.27 -21.01 -20.89
CA ASP A 628 -8.90 -20.71 -20.42
C ASP A 628 -7.79 -21.02 -21.43
N GLU A 629 -7.88 -22.16 -22.12
CA GLU A 629 -6.90 -22.61 -23.13
C GLU A 629 -6.75 -21.64 -24.32
N HIS A 630 -7.80 -20.87 -24.62
CA HIS A 630 -7.84 -19.94 -25.75
C HIS A 630 -7.65 -18.48 -25.33
N GLN A 631 -7.70 -18.16 -24.04
CA GLN A 631 -7.56 -16.79 -23.55
C GLN A 631 -6.20 -16.18 -23.94
N LEU A 632 -5.10 -16.92 -23.78
CA LEU A 632 -3.76 -16.43 -24.13
C LEU A 632 -3.65 -16.05 -25.62
N ARG A 633 -4.23 -16.86 -26.51
CA ARG A 633 -4.26 -16.57 -27.94
C ARG A 633 -5.13 -15.36 -28.24
N ALA A 634 -6.29 -15.26 -27.60
CA ALA A 634 -7.22 -14.16 -27.81
C ALA A 634 -6.64 -12.81 -27.31
N PHE A 635 -5.91 -12.80 -26.20
CA PHE A 635 -5.17 -11.62 -25.73
C PHE A 635 -3.99 -11.24 -26.66
N ALA A 636 -3.36 -12.20 -27.31
CA ALA A 636 -2.28 -11.94 -28.25
C ALA A 636 -2.76 -11.30 -29.57
N SER A 637 -4.03 -11.49 -29.93
CA SER A 637 -4.65 -10.86 -31.11
C SER A 637 -5.21 -9.45 -30.88
N CYS A 638 -5.10 -8.92 -29.66
CA CYS A 638 -5.60 -7.57 -29.35
C CYS A 638 -4.63 -6.49 -29.82
N THR A 639 -5.16 -5.45 -30.48
CA THR A 639 -4.41 -4.28 -30.95
C THR A 639 -5.08 -2.97 -30.52
N PHE A 640 -4.34 -1.87 -30.49
CA PHE A 640 -4.93 -0.53 -30.33
C PHE A 640 -5.36 0.04 -31.67
N LYS A 641 -6.41 0.86 -31.66
CA LYS A 641 -6.88 1.63 -32.81
C LYS A 641 -6.63 3.12 -32.61
N PHE A 642 -5.36 3.54 -32.66
CA PHE A 642 -5.01 4.97 -32.64
C PHE A 642 -5.54 5.67 -33.89
N ASP A 643 -5.95 6.94 -33.76
CA ASP A 643 -6.32 7.77 -34.91
C ASP A 643 -5.06 8.23 -35.66
N ASP A 644 -4.97 7.95 -36.96
CA ASP A 644 -3.82 8.28 -37.84
C ASP A 644 -3.46 9.79 -37.82
N LYS A 645 -4.40 10.64 -37.40
CA LYS A 645 -4.21 12.09 -37.27
C LYS A 645 -3.42 12.51 -36.02
N HIS A 646 -3.47 11.74 -34.93
CA HIS A 646 -2.75 12.06 -33.69
C HIS A 646 -1.29 11.59 -33.70
N ALA A 647 -0.96 10.59 -34.53
CA ALA A 647 0.42 10.17 -34.79
C ALA A 647 1.27 11.26 -35.49
N GLN A 648 0.64 12.31 -36.02
CA GLN A 648 1.31 13.51 -36.54
C GLN A 648 1.37 14.60 -35.47
N LEU A 649 2.10 14.37 -34.37
CA LEU A 649 2.58 15.46 -33.53
C LEU A 649 3.45 16.37 -34.40
N LYS A 650 2.86 17.46 -34.92
CA LYS A 650 3.60 18.54 -35.56
C LYS A 650 4.48 19.17 -34.49
N PHE A 651 5.74 18.79 -34.48
CA PHE A 651 6.75 19.47 -33.67
C PHE A 651 6.75 20.96 -34.05
N ALA A 652 6.49 21.84 -33.09
CA ALA A 652 6.75 23.25 -33.27
C ALA A 652 8.27 23.43 -33.32
N CYS A 653 8.78 23.99 -34.43
CA CYS A 653 10.17 24.46 -34.46
C CYS A 653 10.34 25.53 -33.38
N LYS A 654 11.47 25.45 -32.67
CA LYS A 654 11.90 26.53 -31.81
C LYS A 654 12.24 27.71 -32.73
N ASP A 655 11.44 28.76 -32.71
CA ASP A 655 11.80 30.02 -33.35
C ASP A 655 13.03 30.56 -32.61
N THR A 656 14.20 30.42 -33.23
CA THR A 656 15.38 31.17 -32.87
C THR A 656 15.15 32.60 -33.36
N ASP A 657 14.59 33.45 -32.51
CA ASP A 657 14.73 34.89 -32.67
C ASP A 657 16.21 35.26 -32.38
N GLU A 658 17.07 34.98 -33.35
CA GLU A 658 18.32 35.73 -33.53
C GLU A 658 17.94 37.13 -34.01
N THR A 659 17.69 38.03 -33.07
CA THR A 659 17.93 39.46 -33.30
C THR A 659 19.38 39.76 -32.94
N ASP A 660 20.29 39.22 -33.76
CA ASP A 660 21.65 39.75 -33.87
C ASP A 660 21.59 40.98 -34.80
N ALA A 661 21.26 42.12 -34.20
CA ALA A 661 21.43 43.42 -34.81
C ALA A 661 22.42 44.24 -33.96
N GLY A 662 23.70 43.99 -34.24
CA GLY A 662 24.79 44.97 -34.26
C GLY A 662 24.95 45.92 -33.07
N ALA A 663 25.95 45.62 -32.24
CA ALA A 663 26.85 46.65 -31.72
C ALA A 663 28.26 46.07 -31.66
N ALA A 664 28.99 46.22 -32.76
CA ALA A 664 30.44 46.28 -32.70
C ALA A 664 30.82 47.64 -32.09
N ASP A 665 31.55 47.63 -30.98
CA ASP A 665 32.62 48.59 -30.75
C ASP A 665 33.67 47.99 -29.80
N GLU A 666 34.92 48.26 -30.16
CA GLU A 666 36.18 47.65 -29.72
C GLU A 666 36.52 47.78 -28.23
N PRO A 667 37.46 46.94 -27.74
CA PRO A 667 38.02 47.07 -26.40
C PRO A 667 39.16 48.10 -26.37
N ALA A 668 39.14 49.01 -25.38
CA ALA A 668 40.32 49.76 -24.99
C ALA A 668 40.29 50.06 -23.49
N LEU A 669 41.23 49.43 -22.77
CA LEU A 669 41.78 49.75 -21.44
C LEU A 669 40.83 49.82 -20.23
#